data_AF-A0A2Z6S1Z2-F1
#
_entry.id   AF-A0A2Z6S1Z2-F1
#
_cell.length_a   1.000
_cell.length_b   1.000
_cell.length_c   1.000
_cell.angle_alpha   90.00
_cell.angle_beta   90.00
_cell.angle_gamma   90.00
#
_symmetry.space_group_name_H-M   'P 1'
#
loop_
_entity.id
_entity.type
_entity.pdbx_description
1 polymer ?
#
loop_
_entity_poly.entity_id
_entity_poly.type
_entity_poly.pdbx_seq_one_letter_code
_entity_poly.pdbx_strand_id
1 'polypeptide(L)'
;MSSQSEDIEYSTYSEHLKNNIINWTSGNKKIDAFIQEVQLGIDKSDGTILEWIPYSQFNEIKEVGRHGFITVYSATWNDGPLYHQWGEYTRASNEKVTLKRLHNLQDPTEFVNEIKKYLARKFDNKVLNIYGITQNISISSDYILVQKNFIWSSGNEKIDEFIQDMQLKVKDYDDAVLEWIPYNQFNEIKEVGRHGFVTVNSATWNDGPLYYQWGGYTRVSNVKVTLKCLHNLQDPIEFVNEIKKYSTGKFGEKVLKVYGISQNLNTNDYILVQKNFTWISGNKEIDDFIQDMQLKVIKDNDDTVLEWIPYDRFSKIEKTSKNSFITVYSAIWNDGPLYYQCGGYTRDSNKEVALKWFHNLQNPVGFIINEVKKYSAKNKSFHMLYGISQNPDTNNYILVFNWTSGNEKIDNFIQEMLFNDKMLEWIPHSQFNEIKEMGKNDLMTVCSAIWKNGRDDEYTSNLNKEVVLKCLHNLQNPVEFVINEIKKYSTGRFGEKVIKIYGISQNLNTNDYILVQKNFTWISGNEKIDEFIQKVQLKIEDYNDIVLEWIPYNQFNEIKEMGKNGLMTVYSAIWSDGPLYYQDGEYTRDSNKKVALKCFHTNLQDPIELVINEIKKYSTGKFGDKVLKVYGISQNLNTNDYILVQKNFTWISGNEKMDEFIQEVQLKIGYNDIVLEWIPYNQFNEIKEMRKNGLIAGYSAIWSNGPLYYQDGEYTRASNKKVALRYFRTNLQDPIEFIINEV
;
A
#
# COMPACT_ATOMS: atom_id res chain seq x y z
N MET A 1 -43.27 -28.27 40.73
CA MET A 1 -42.71 -27.23 41.62
C MET A 1 -42.34 -25.94 40.88
N SER A 2 -42.66 -25.75 39.58
CA SER A 2 -42.43 -24.45 38.89
C SER A 2 -43.68 -23.57 38.75
N SER A 3 -44.89 -24.09 38.99
CA SER A 3 -46.12 -23.27 38.96
C SER A 3 -46.28 -22.42 40.23
N GLN A 4 -45.78 -22.89 41.38
CA GLN A 4 -45.85 -22.15 42.64
C GLN A 4 -44.92 -20.93 42.68
N SER A 5 -43.78 -20.93 41.98
CA SER A 5 -42.87 -19.77 41.97
C SER A 5 -43.40 -18.60 41.12
N GLU A 6 -43.98 -18.91 39.95
CA GLU A 6 -44.61 -17.89 39.08
C GLU A 6 -45.88 -17.31 39.72
N ASP A 7 -46.69 -18.13 40.40
CA ASP A 7 -47.89 -17.68 41.12
C ASP A 7 -47.55 -16.82 42.35
N ILE A 8 -46.45 -17.12 43.05
CA ILE A 8 -45.97 -16.32 44.20
C ILE A 8 -45.40 -14.97 43.72
N GLU A 9 -44.63 -14.92 42.62
CA GLU A 9 -44.19 -13.66 42.00
C GLU A 9 -45.37 -12.82 41.47
N TYR A 10 -46.41 -13.45 40.93
CA TYR A 10 -47.64 -12.75 40.49
C TYR A 10 -48.38 -12.08 41.67
N SER A 11 -48.42 -12.76 42.81
CA SER A 11 -49.03 -12.28 44.05
C SER A 11 -48.26 -11.07 44.62
N THR A 12 -46.94 -11.18 44.77
CA THR A 12 -46.11 -10.13 45.38
C THR A 12 -46.00 -8.86 44.52
N TYR A 13 -45.89 -8.98 43.20
CA TYR A 13 -45.87 -7.80 42.30
C TYR A 13 -47.21 -7.05 42.31
N SER A 14 -48.34 -7.77 42.26
CA SER A 14 -49.68 -7.17 42.30
C SER A 14 -49.99 -6.57 43.67
N GLU A 15 -49.59 -7.21 44.77
CA GLU A 15 -49.78 -6.69 46.13
C GLU A 15 -48.90 -5.46 46.41
N HIS A 16 -47.64 -5.44 45.98
CA HIS A 16 -46.75 -4.28 46.19
C HIS A 16 -47.22 -3.04 45.40
N LEU A 17 -47.69 -3.22 44.15
CA LEU A 17 -48.32 -2.15 43.39
C LEU A 17 -49.60 -1.67 44.10
N LYS A 18 -50.51 -2.58 44.49
CA LYS A 18 -51.76 -2.24 45.19
C LYS A 18 -51.54 -1.51 46.51
N ASN A 19 -50.54 -1.91 47.29
CA ASN A 19 -50.22 -1.31 48.58
C ASN A 19 -49.57 0.08 48.46
N ASN A 20 -48.93 0.40 47.31
CA ASN A 20 -48.31 1.71 47.05
C ASN A 20 -49.16 2.67 46.21
N ILE A 21 -50.36 2.28 45.74
CA ILE A 21 -51.32 3.15 45.01
C ILE A 21 -51.58 4.47 45.75
N ILE A 22 -51.57 4.45 47.09
CA ILE A 22 -51.86 5.62 47.94
C ILE A 22 -50.75 6.68 47.88
N ASN A 23 -49.51 6.29 47.56
CA ASN A 23 -48.32 7.17 47.60
C ASN A 23 -47.99 7.81 46.24
N TRP A 24 -48.65 7.41 45.15
CA TRP A 24 -48.33 7.81 43.77
C TRP A 24 -49.46 8.56 43.05
N THR A 25 -50.35 9.22 43.78
CA THR A 25 -51.41 10.04 43.17
C THR A 25 -50.92 11.45 42.88
N SER A 26 -51.14 11.89 41.64
CA SER A 26 -50.94 13.26 41.18
C SER A 26 -52.07 14.22 41.61
N GLY A 27 -53.17 13.69 42.15
CA GLY A 27 -54.43 14.41 42.32
C GLY A 27 -55.22 14.58 41.02
N ASN A 28 -54.69 14.15 39.86
CA ASN A 28 -55.37 14.15 38.58
C ASN A 28 -55.74 12.73 38.13
N LYS A 29 -57.04 12.43 38.07
CA LYS A 29 -57.57 11.10 37.71
C LYS A 29 -57.04 10.56 36.38
N LYS A 30 -56.76 11.42 35.38
CA LYS A 30 -56.28 10.98 34.06
C LYS A 30 -54.80 10.59 34.11
N ILE A 31 -53.97 11.37 34.80
CA ILE A 31 -52.55 11.07 34.98
C ILE A 31 -52.40 9.80 35.82
N ASP A 32 -53.17 9.68 36.90
CA ASP A 32 -53.15 8.50 37.77
C ASP A 32 -53.57 7.23 37.00
N ALA A 33 -54.63 7.33 36.18
CA ALA A 33 -55.06 6.22 35.32
C ALA A 33 -54.00 5.84 34.29
N PHE A 34 -53.29 6.81 33.72
CA PHE A 34 -52.21 6.56 32.77
C PHE A 34 -51.00 5.89 33.44
N ILE A 35 -50.57 6.37 34.62
CA ILE A 35 -49.48 5.74 35.38
C ILE A 35 -49.82 4.28 35.68
N GLN A 36 -51.05 4.00 36.11
CA GLN A 36 -51.53 2.65 36.37
C GLN A 36 -51.57 1.78 35.10
N GLU A 37 -52.04 2.32 33.98
CA GLU A 37 -52.05 1.63 32.68
C GLU A 37 -50.64 1.18 32.28
N VAL A 38 -49.64 2.05 32.45
CA VAL A 38 -48.23 1.72 32.14
C VAL A 38 -47.68 0.68 33.11
N GLN A 39 -47.92 0.82 34.42
CA GLN A 39 -47.45 -0.13 35.44
C GLN A 39 -48.00 -1.55 35.24
N LEU A 40 -49.24 -1.67 34.76
CA LEU A 40 -49.89 -2.95 34.45
C LEU A 40 -49.40 -3.59 33.15
N GLY A 41 -48.74 -2.82 32.28
CA GLY A 41 -48.24 -3.26 30.98
C GLY A 41 -46.77 -3.74 30.95
N ILE A 42 -46.03 -3.64 32.06
CA ILE A 42 -44.61 -4.04 32.16
C ILE A 42 -44.51 -5.59 32.25
N ASP A 43 -43.68 -6.19 31.40
CA ASP A 43 -43.42 -7.64 31.40
C ASP A 43 -42.39 -8.02 32.48
N LYS A 44 -42.62 -9.17 33.13
CA LYS A 44 -42.40 -9.39 34.57
C LYS A 44 -40.97 -9.66 35.07
N SER A 45 -39.93 -9.49 34.27
CA SER A 45 -38.58 -9.94 34.70
C SER A 45 -37.69 -8.84 35.26
N ASP A 46 -37.61 -7.65 34.66
CA ASP A 46 -36.75 -6.55 35.15
C ASP A 46 -37.20 -5.21 34.54
N GLY A 47 -37.39 -4.16 35.36
CA GLY A 47 -37.86 -2.88 34.83
C GLY A 47 -37.89 -1.73 35.83
N THR A 48 -37.89 -0.49 35.31
CA THR A 48 -38.14 0.71 36.12
C THR A 48 -39.63 0.97 36.22
N ILE A 49 -40.10 1.29 37.42
CA ILE A 49 -41.51 1.55 37.67
C ILE A 49 -41.77 3.04 37.43
N LEU A 50 -42.69 3.34 36.50
CA LEU A 50 -43.15 4.70 36.27
C LEU A 50 -43.99 5.15 37.47
N GLU A 51 -43.59 6.23 38.15
CA GLU A 51 -44.30 6.73 39.34
C GLU A 51 -44.60 8.23 39.27
N TRP A 52 -45.52 8.70 40.12
CA TRP A 52 -45.66 10.13 40.37
C TRP A 52 -44.59 10.58 41.35
N ILE A 53 -43.84 11.62 41.00
CA ILE A 53 -42.71 12.10 41.80
C ILE A 53 -43.03 13.50 42.32
N PRO A 54 -43.12 13.70 43.65
CA PRO A 54 -43.29 15.03 44.23
C PRO A 54 -42.15 15.96 43.80
N TYR A 55 -42.46 17.16 43.32
CA TYR A 55 -41.44 18.06 42.78
C TYR A 55 -40.35 18.45 43.80
N SER A 56 -40.67 18.43 45.10
CA SER A 56 -39.72 18.66 46.20
C SER A 56 -38.60 17.63 46.30
N GLN A 57 -38.71 16.51 45.57
CA GLN A 57 -37.68 15.46 45.52
C GLN A 57 -36.50 15.81 44.60
N PHE A 58 -36.60 16.91 43.84
CA PHE A 58 -35.56 17.35 42.91
C PHE A 58 -34.73 18.50 43.49
N ASN A 59 -33.43 18.28 43.58
CA ASN A 59 -32.43 19.24 44.02
C ASN A 59 -31.51 19.66 42.87
N GLU A 60 -30.77 20.76 43.07
CA GLU A 60 -29.81 21.29 42.08
C GLU A 60 -30.42 21.55 40.69
N ILE A 61 -31.69 21.96 40.64
CA ILE A 61 -32.42 22.15 39.39
C ILE A 61 -31.77 23.28 38.58
N LYS A 62 -31.24 22.95 37.40
CA LYS A 62 -30.63 23.89 36.47
C LYS A 62 -31.29 23.78 35.10
N GLU A 63 -31.76 24.90 34.55
CA GLU A 63 -32.24 24.96 33.17
C GLU A 63 -31.06 24.66 32.24
N VAL A 64 -31.19 23.61 31.43
CA VAL A 64 -30.15 23.19 30.47
C VAL A 64 -30.43 23.78 29.10
N GLY A 65 -31.71 24.03 28.79
CA GLY A 65 -32.10 24.90 27.69
C GLY A 65 -33.57 24.79 27.32
N ARG A 66 -33.94 25.61 26.35
CA ARG A 66 -35.32 25.82 25.90
C ARG A 66 -35.38 25.78 24.38
N HIS A 67 -36.29 24.99 23.83
CA HIS A 67 -36.52 24.91 22.38
C HIS A 67 -37.99 24.68 22.09
N GLY A 68 -38.59 25.54 21.25
CA GLY A 68 -40.03 25.50 20.95
C GLY A 68 -40.90 25.53 22.21
N PHE A 69 -41.81 24.56 22.32
CA PHE A 69 -42.70 24.36 23.48
C PHE A 69 -42.07 23.56 24.61
N ILE A 70 -40.75 23.35 24.64
CA ILE A 70 -40.10 22.44 25.57
C ILE A 70 -39.02 23.17 26.35
N THR A 71 -38.98 23.00 27.67
CA THR A 71 -37.85 23.40 28.50
C THR A 71 -37.34 22.22 29.29
N VAL A 72 -36.02 22.05 29.29
CA VAL A 72 -35.36 20.91 29.92
C VAL A 72 -34.51 21.40 31.08
N TYR A 73 -34.67 20.74 32.22
CA TYR A 73 -33.87 20.97 33.42
C TYR A 73 -33.09 19.71 33.77
N SER A 74 -31.89 19.89 34.31
CA SER A 74 -31.14 18.84 35.00
C SER A 74 -31.43 18.95 36.49
N ALA A 75 -31.56 17.83 37.17
CA ALA A 75 -31.78 17.78 38.61
C ALA A 75 -31.20 16.50 39.21
N THR A 76 -31.01 16.52 40.53
CA THR A 76 -30.71 15.33 41.33
C THR A 76 -32.00 14.90 42.01
N TRP A 77 -32.43 13.65 41.79
CA TRP A 77 -33.59 13.06 42.45
C TRP A 77 -33.17 12.32 43.72
N ASN A 78 -33.57 12.82 44.88
CA ASN A 78 -33.12 12.31 46.17
C ASN A 78 -33.50 10.85 46.42
N ASP A 79 -34.79 10.50 46.24
CA ASP A 79 -35.27 9.13 46.46
C ASP A 79 -34.81 8.18 45.35
N GLY A 80 -34.66 8.70 44.13
CA GLY A 80 -34.23 7.92 42.97
C GLY A 80 -35.25 6.89 42.46
N PRO A 81 -34.99 6.31 41.27
CA PRO A 81 -35.92 5.39 40.61
C PRO A 81 -36.11 4.09 41.38
N LEU A 82 -37.35 3.57 41.34
CA LEU A 82 -37.71 2.26 41.87
C LEU A 82 -37.52 1.18 40.80
N TYR A 83 -36.68 0.21 41.09
CA TYR A 83 -36.41 -0.95 40.26
C TYR A 83 -37.04 -2.20 40.85
N HIS A 84 -37.57 -3.06 39.98
CA HIS A 84 -37.91 -4.44 40.31
C HIS A 84 -36.85 -5.36 39.69
N GLN A 85 -36.10 -6.07 40.53
CA GLN A 85 -35.07 -7.03 40.10
C GLN A 85 -35.19 -8.29 40.96
N TRP A 86 -35.32 -9.46 40.33
CA TRP A 86 -35.37 -10.78 40.99
C TRP A 86 -36.35 -10.86 42.18
N GLY A 87 -37.52 -10.22 42.09
CA GLY A 87 -38.56 -10.24 43.12
C GLY A 87 -38.38 -9.24 44.27
N GLU A 88 -37.32 -8.41 44.24
CA GLU A 88 -37.08 -7.34 45.22
C GLU A 88 -37.23 -5.94 44.60
N TYR A 89 -37.67 -4.99 45.44
CA TYR A 89 -37.81 -3.59 45.08
C TYR A 89 -36.67 -2.77 45.67
N THR A 90 -35.86 -2.12 44.84
CA THR A 90 -34.73 -1.29 45.29
C THR A 90 -34.79 0.12 44.71
N ARG A 91 -34.31 1.12 45.45
CA ARG A 91 -34.19 2.51 44.99
C ARG A 91 -32.73 2.91 44.82
N ALA A 92 -32.42 3.61 43.74
CA ALA A 92 -31.11 4.21 43.51
C ALA A 92 -31.12 5.70 43.90
N SER A 93 -30.96 6.00 45.19
CA SER A 93 -31.02 7.37 45.71
C SER A 93 -29.99 8.32 45.09
N ASN A 94 -30.32 9.62 45.00
CA ASN A 94 -29.50 10.69 44.44
C ASN A 94 -29.16 10.51 42.94
N GLU A 95 -30.09 9.93 42.19
CA GLU A 95 -29.93 9.73 40.76
C GLU A 95 -30.01 11.06 40.01
N LYS A 96 -29.09 11.30 39.07
CA LYS A 96 -29.21 12.44 38.16
C LYS A 96 -30.31 12.18 37.15
N VAL A 97 -31.26 13.12 37.04
CA VAL A 97 -32.42 12.99 36.17
C VAL A 97 -32.57 14.22 35.26
N THR A 98 -33.25 13.99 34.15
CA THR A 98 -33.71 15.03 33.23
C THR A 98 -35.19 15.30 33.48
N LEU A 99 -35.54 16.57 33.66
CA LEU A 99 -36.90 17.06 33.80
C LEU A 99 -37.32 17.76 32.50
N LYS A 100 -38.17 17.12 31.70
CA LYS A 100 -38.67 17.65 30.43
C LYS A 100 -40.05 18.29 30.64
N ARG A 101 -40.10 19.61 30.65
CA ARG A 101 -41.34 20.39 30.74
C ARG A 101 -41.88 20.69 29.36
N LEU A 102 -43.15 20.34 29.13
CA LEU A 102 -43.90 20.66 27.92
C LEU A 102 -44.84 21.84 28.22
N HIS A 103 -44.64 22.96 27.53
CA HIS A 103 -45.43 24.18 27.66
C HIS A 103 -46.72 24.10 26.84
N ASN A 104 -47.74 24.85 27.25
CA ASN A 104 -49.02 25.07 26.54
C ASN A 104 -49.97 23.86 26.46
N LEU A 105 -49.71 22.79 27.22
CA LEU A 105 -50.65 21.66 27.33
C LEU A 105 -51.71 21.97 28.38
N GLN A 106 -52.80 22.63 27.97
CA GLN A 106 -53.91 22.96 28.89
C GLN A 106 -54.77 21.75 29.26
N ASP A 107 -54.74 20.66 28.49
CA ASP A 107 -55.42 19.39 28.81
C ASP A 107 -54.40 18.27 29.15
N PRO A 108 -54.48 17.65 30.34
CA PRO A 108 -53.71 16.44 30.67
C PRO A 108 -53.83 15.32 29.64
N THR A 109 -54.93 15.24 28.86
CA THR A 109 -55.08 14.27 27.77
C THR A 109 -54.00 14.42 26.71
N GLU A 110 -53.66 15.65 26.34
CA GLU A 110 -52.70 15.94 25.27
C GLU A 110 -51.29 15.53 25.71
N PHE A 111 -50.95 15.83 26.97
CA PHE A 111 -49.73 15.36 27.62
C PHE A 111 -49.63 13.82 27.66
N VAL A 112 -50.70 13.14 28.08
CA VAL A 112 -50.74 11.67 28.14
C VAL A 112 -50.62 11.06 26.74
N ASN A 113 -51.35 11.58 25.75
CA ASN A 113 -51.29 11.08 24.38
C ASN A 113 -49.88 11.23 23.79
N GLU A 114 -49.23 12.36 24.07
CA GLU A 114 -47.86 12.60 23.64
C GLU A 114 -46.90 11.58 24.28
N ILE A 115 -47.00 11.31 25.59
CA ILE A 115 -46.21 10.25 26.25
C ILE A 115 -46.55 8.86 25.69
N LYS A 116 -47.83 8.56 25.42
CA LYS A 116 -48.25 7.28 24.85
C LYS A 116 -47.60 7.01 23.49
N LYS A 117 -47.34 8.04 22.66
CA LYS A 117 -46.56 7.86 21.42
C LYS A 117 -45.15 7.32 21.69
N TYR A 118 -44.49 7.81 22.74
CA TYR A 118 -43.17 7.31 23.16
C TYR A 118 -43.24 5.88 23.71
N LEU A 119 -44.34 5.51 24.40
CA LEU A 119 -44.51 4.19 25.02
C LEU A 119 -45.05 3.09 24.07
N ALA A 120 -45.84 3.44 23.05
CA ALA A 120 -46.53 2.49 22.17
C ALA A 120 -45.59 1.75 21.19
N ARG A 121 -44.37 2.24 20.97
CA ARG A 121 -43.35 1.62 20.12
C ARG A 121 -42.49 0.67 20.96
N LYS A 122 -43.06 -0.50 21.29
CA LYS A 122 -42.48 -1.52 22.20
C LYS A 122 -40.99 -1.82 21.91
N PHE A 123 -40.18 -1.70 22.95
CA PHE A 123 -38.80 -2.18 23.04
C PHE A 123 -38.77 -3.65 23.51
N ASP A 124 -37.88 -4.46 22.93
CA ASP A 124 -37.46 -5.76 23.45
C ASP A 124 -36.60 -5.57 24.73
N ASN A 125 -37.23 -5.15 25.82
CA ASN A 125 -36.63 -4.99 27.16
C ASN A 125 -35.49 -3.96 27.31
N LYS A 126 -35.26 -3.04 26.35
CA LYS A 126 -34.26 -1.98 26.52
C LYS A 126 -34.67 -0.63 25.92
N VAL A 127 -35.32 0.23 26.71
CA VAL A 127 -35.20 1.72 26.71
C VAL A 127 -36.47 2.53 26.36
N LEU A 128 -37.26 2.84 27.38
CA LEU A 128 -37.45 4.25 27.71
C LEU A 128 -37.24 4.36 29.22
N ASN A 129 -36.14 5.00 29.63
CA ASN A 129 -35.84 5.25 31.03
C ASN A 129 -36.72 6.38 31.59
N ILE A 130 -38.03 6.34 31.37
CA ILE A 130 -38.99 7.22 32.02
C ILE A 130 -39.16 6.71 33.44
N TYR A 131 -38.85 7.57 34.39
CA TYR A 131 -38.97 7.30 35.80
C TYR A 131 -40.30 7.76 36.36
N GLY A 132 -40.88 8.79 35.78
CA GLY A 132 -42.13 9.30 36.32
C GLY A 132 -42.62 10.60 35.73
N ILE A 133 -43.68 11.09 36.33
CA ILE A 133 -44.29 12.38 36.03
C ILE A 133 -44.23 13.22 37.31
N THR A 134 -43.90 14.49 37.17
CA THR A 134 -43.96 15.47 38.26
C THR A 134 -44.68 16.73 37.78
N GLN A 135 -45.04 17.60 38.72
CA GLN A 135 -45.64 18.89 38.43
C GLN A 135 -45.18 19.90 39.47
N ASN A 136 -44.72 21.07 39.00
CA ASN A 136 -44.40 22.17 39.90
C ASN A 136 -45.59 23.14 39.99
N ILE A 137 -46.55 22.80 40.86
CA ILE A 137 -47.77 23.57 41.10
C ILE A 137 -47.48 25.02 41.51
N SER A 138 -46.32 25.30 42.13
CA SER A 138 -45.94 26.63 42.61
C SER A 138 -45.44 27.57 41.51
N ILE A 139 -45.07 27.04 40.33
CA ILE A 139 -44.50 27.83 39.22
C ILE A 139 -45.37 27.73 37.95
N SER A 140 -46.05 26.60 37.71
CA SER A 140 -46.93 26.41 36.54
C SER A 140 -47.86 25.21 36.67
N SER A 141 -48.98 25.19 35.94
CA SER A 141 -49.84 24.02 35.82
C SER A 141 -49.28 22.90 34.92
N ASP A 142 -48.12 23.10 34.30
CA ASP A 142 -47.55 22.16 33.33
C ASP A 142 -47.02 20.89 34.01
N TYR A 143 -47.29 19.74 33.40
CA TYR A 143 -46.68 18.47 33.79
C TYR A 143 -45.27 18.33 33.20
N ILE A 144 -44.42 17.62 33.94
CA ILE A 144 -43.00 17.46 33.64
C ILE A 144 -42.70 15.96 33.62
N LEU A 145 -42.05 15.50 32.55
CA LEU A 145 -41.59 14.11 32.43
C LEU A 145 -40.21 13.95 33.07
N VAL A 146 -40.02 12.88 33.85
CA VAL A 146 -38.77 12.57 34.56
C VAL A 146 -38.12 11.35 33.92
N GLN A 147 -36.85 11.45 33.51
CA GLN A 147 -36.15 10.35 32.81
C GLN A 147 -34.65 10.28 33.14
N LYS A 148 -34.04 9.07 33.01
CA LYS A 148 -32.62 8.80 33.32
C LYS A 148 -31.62 9.55 32.44
N ASN A 149 -31.91 9.65 31.15
CA ASN A 149 -30.98 10.20 30.15
C ASN A 149 -31.53 11.44 29.46
N PHE A 150 -30.61 12.31 29.12
CA PHE A 150 -30.85 13.53 28.37
C PHE A 150 -30.97 13.20 26.88
N ILE A 151 -32.19 13.21 26.35
CA ILE A 151 -32.46 13.14 24.90
C ILE A 151 -33.21 14.41 24.57
N TRP A 152 -32.54 15.35 23.89
CA TRP A 152 -33.25 16.49 23.34
C TRP A 152 -34.25 16.01 22.30
N SER A 153 -35.43 16.62 22.27
CA SER A 153 -36.34 16.53 21.13
C SER A 153 -36.05 17.69 20.20
N SER A 154 -36.01 17.42 18.91
CA SER A 154 -35.86 18.44 17.87
C SER A 154 -37.03 19.42 17.82
N GLY A 155 -38.18 19.06 18.42
CA GLY A 155 -39.43 19.79 18.25
C GLY A 155 -40.09 19.52 16.90
N ASN A 156 -39.51 18.63 16.09
CA ASN A 156 -40.07 18.17 14.83
C ASN A 156 -40.37 16.67 14.90
N GLU A 157 -41.65 16.30 14.78
CA GLU A 157 -42.10 14.91 14.90
C GLU A 157 -41.37 13.97 13.93
N LYS A 158 -41.06 14.39 12.71
CA LYS A 158 -40.38 13.53 11.71
C LYS A 158 -38.92 13.28 12.02
N ILE A 159 -38.21 14.28 12.52
CA ILE A 159 -36.83 14.09 12.97
C ILE A 159 -36.80 13.21 14.22
N ASP A 160 -37.70 13.46 15.17
CA ASP A 160 -37.78 12.68 16.41
C ASP A 160 -38.16 11.22 16.13
N GLU A 161 -39.09 10.96 15.20
CA GLU A 161 -39.40 9.62 14.70
C GLU A 161 -38.18 8.93 14.09
N PHE A 162 -37.41 9.63 13.25
CA PHE A 162 -36.21 9.07 12.64
C PHE A 162 -35.12 8.75 13.67
N ILE A 163 -34.90 9.65 14.64
CA ILE A 163 -33.94 9.43 15.72
C ILE A 163 -34.33 8.16 16.49
N GLN A 164 -35.61 8.02 16.86
CA GLN A 164 -36.13 6.83 17.53
C GLN A 164 -35.94 5.56 16.70
N ASP A 165 -36.30 5.59 15.41
CA ASP A 165 -36.12 4.47 14.48
C ASP A 165 -34.65 4.01 14.41
N MET A 166 -33.70 4.94 14.49
CA MET A 166 -32.26 4.62 14.48
C MET A 166 -31.76 4.11 15.83
N GLN A 167 -32.25 4.65 16.93
CA GLN A 167 -31.94 4.16 18.28
C GLN A 167 -32.40 2.70 18.48
N LEU A 168 -33.52 2.29 17.87
CA LEU A 168 -34.01 0.91 17.89
C LEU A 168 -33.09 -0.09 17.15
N LYS A 169 -32.18 0.40 16.30
CA LYS A 169 -31.28 -0.46 15.51
C LYS A 169 -29.94 -0.72 16.19
N VAL A 170 -29.65 -0.05 17.30
CA VAL A 170 -28.43 -0.24 18.11
C VAL A 170 -28.43 -1.67 18.68
N LYS A 171 -27.43 -2.47 18.32
CA LYS A 171 -27.40 -3.91 18.66
C LYS A 171 -26.09 -4.35 19.30
N ASP A 172 -24.98 -3.65 19.03
CA ASP A 172 -23.64 -4.07 19.42
C ASP A 172 -23.02 -3.17 20.50
N TYR A 173 -22.01 -3.71 21.19
CA TYR A 173 -21.20 -2.96 22.16
C TYR A 173 -20.41 -1.86 21.42
N ASP A 174 -20.36 -0.65 22.00
CA ASP A 174 -19.71 0.56 21.43
C ASP A 174 -20.44 1.21 20.23
N ASP A 175 -21.69 0.83 19.97
CA ASP A 175 -22.56 1.55 19.05
C ASP A 175 -22.87 2.95 19.61
N ALA A 176 -22.76 3.96 18.74
CA ALA A 176 -23.15 5.32 19.08
C ALA A 176 -24.68 5.46 18.99
N VAL A 177 -25.26 6.06 20.02
CA VAL A 177 -26.69 6.36 20.06
C VAL A 177 -26.93 7.66 19.31
N LEU A 178 -27.66 7.59 18.21
CA LEU A 178 -28.05 8.77 17.44
C LEU A 178 -29.00 9.64 18.28
N GLU A 179 -28.73 10.94 18.40
CA GLU A 179 -29.55 11.86 19.19
C GLU A 179 -29.70 13.25 18.57
N TRP A 180 -30.63 14.05 19.09
CA TRP A 180 -30.66 15.47 18.78
C TRP A 180 -29.64 16.22 19.63
N ILE A 181 -28.86 17.08 18.98
CA ILE A 181 -27.78 17.85 19.60
C ILE A 181 -28.09 19.34 19.38
N PRO A 182 -28.31 20.12 20.44
CA PRO A 182 -28.49 21.55 20.32
C PRO A 182 -27.24 22.22 19.75
N TYR A 183 -27.44 23.23 18.91
CA TYR A 183 -26.33 23.88 18.22
C TYR A 183 -25.30 24.54 19.17
N ASN A 184 -25.75 25.00 20.35
CA ASN A 184 -24.87 25.62 21.35
C ASN A 184 -23.91 24.63 22.04
N GLN A 185 -24.02 23.33 21.77
CA GLN A 185 -23.10 22.30 22.24
C GLN A 185 -21.80 22.23 21.45
N PHE A 186 -21.72 22.95 20.32
CA PHE A 186 -20.56 22.96 19.44
C PHE A 186 -19.71 24.21 19.68
N ASN A 187 -18.45 23.97 20.07
CA ASN A 187 -17.42 24.98 20.22
C ASN A 187 -16.41 24.92 19.07
N GLU A 188 -15.64 26.00 18.90
CA GLU A 188 -14.56 26.09 17.90
C GLU A 188 -14.98 25.73 16.47
N ILE A 189 -16.21 26.08 16.08
CA ILE A 189 -16.75 25.77 14.75
C ILE A 189 -15.88 26.46 13.69
N LYS A 190 -15.25 25.66 12.83
CA LYS A 190 -14.42 26.12 11.70
C LYS A 190 -14.91 25.49 10.41
N GLU A 191 -15.18 26.32 9.41
CA GLU A 191 -15.50 25.85 8.05
C GLU A 191 -14.28 25.13 7.47
N VAL A 192 -14.44 23.85 7.16
CA VAL A 192 -13.42 22.99 6.55
C VAL A 192 -13.53 23.03 5.02
N GLY A 193 -14.74 23.28 4.52
CA GLY A 193 -15.00 23.59 3.13
C GLY A 193 -16.49 23.60 2.81
N ARG A 194 -16.80 24.11 1.61
CA ARG A 194 -18.16 24.28 1.10
C ARG A 194 -18.18 23.86 -0.35
N HIS A 195 -19.13 23.00 -0.72
CA HIS A 195 -19.29 22.52 -2.08
C HIS A 195 -20.77 22.33 -2.42
N GLY A 196 -21.24 22.98 -3.49
CA GLY A 196 -22.65 22.96 -3.88
C GLY A 196 -23.57 23.41 -2.75
N PHE A 197 -24.51 22.54 -2.36
CA PHE A 197 -25.48 22.78 -1.28
C PHE A 197 -24.99 22.30 0.11
N VAL A 198 -23.71 21.95 0.27
CA VAL A 198 -23.22 21.38 1.53
C VAL A 198 -22.06 22.18 2.08
N THR A 199 -22.18 22.55 3.35
CA THR A 199 -21.09 23.17 4.13
C THR A 199 -20.66 22.20 5.22
N VAL A 200 -19.35 22.06 5.39
CA VAL A 200 -18.75 21.10 6.32
C VAL A 200 -17.91 21.88 7.31
N ASN A 201 -18.28 21.79 8.58
CA ASN A 201 -17.55 22.43 9.66
C ASN A 201 -16.94 21.39 10.58
N SER A 202 -15.74 21.64 11.08
CA SER A 202 -15.19 20.91 12.23
C SER A 202 -15.58 21.66 13.50
N ALA A 203 -15.97 20.92 14.53
CA ALA A 203 -16.31 21.49 15.83
C ALA A 203 -15.90 20.55 16.96
N THR A 204 -15.82 21.09 18.17
CA THR A 204 -15.69 20.32 19.40
C THR A 204 -17.07 20.21 20.05
N TRP A 205 -17.56 18.99 20.24
CA TRP A 205 -18.82 18.73 20.91
C TRP A 205 -18.59 18.53 22.42
N ASN A 206 -19.14 19.43 23.23
CA ASN A 206 -18.90 19.49 24.67
C ASN A 206 -19.42 18.25 25.41
N ASP A 207 -20.70 17.92 25.26
CA ASP A 207 -21.29 16.73 25.91
C ASP A 207 -20.73 15.42 25.32
N GLY A 208 -20.46 15.45 24.01
CA GLY A 208 -19.91 14.34 23.24
C GLY A 208 -20.83 13.12 23.11
N PRO A 209 -20.45 12.12 22.29
CA PRO A 209 -21.32 11.01 21.90
C PRO A 209 -21.68 10.09 23.06
N LEU A 210 -22.91 9.58 23.01
CA LEU A 210 -23.44 8.57 23.92
C LEU A 210 -23.19 7.17 23.34
N TYR A 211 -22.54 6.31 24.11
CA TYR A 211 -22.24 4.93 23.76
C TYR A 211 -22.99 3.95 24.65
N TYR A 212 -23.37 2.81 24.08
CA TYR A 212 -23.92 1.69 24.83
C TYR A 212 -22.81 0.74 25.30
N GLN A 213 -22.66 0.56 26.62
CA GLN A 213 -21.64 -0.28 27.26
C GLN A 213 -22.26 -1.25 28.28
N TRP A 214 -21.48 -2.24 28.75
CA TRP A 214 -21.98 -3.25 29.69
C TRP A 214 -22.38 -2.59 31.03
N GLY A 215 -23.68 -2.48 31.28
CA GLY A 215 -24.26 -1.87 32.48
C GLY A 215 -24.90 -0.49 32.30
N GLY A 216 -24.86 0.11 31.10
CA GLY A 216 -25.56 1.37 30.84
C GLY A 216 -25.03 2.18 29.66
N TYR A 217 -25.33 3.48 29.69
CA TYR A 217 -24.86 4.42 28.67
C TYR A 217 -23.73 5.29 29.24
N THR A 218 -22.69 5.52 28.45
CA THR A 218 -21.55 6.37 28.83
C THR A 218 -21.33 7.47 27.79
N ARG A 219 -20.89 8.66 28.22
CA ARG A 219 -20.52 9.78 27.32
C ARG A 219 -19.04 10.05 27.37
N VAL A 220 -18.45 10.34 26.22
CA VAL A 220 -17.09 10.87 26.12
C VAL A 220 -17.20 12.34 25.74
N SER A 221 -16.93 13.25 26.67
CA SER A 221 -17.04 14.70 26.45
C SER A 221 -15.91 15.27 25.61
N ASN A 222 -16.12 16.48 25.08
CA ASN A 222 -15.15 17.25 24.29
C ASN A 222 -14.58 16.50 23.07
N VAL A 223 -15.45 15.79 22.36
CA VAL A 223 -15.06 15.02 21.17
C VAL A 223 -15.07 15.93 19.95
N LYS A 224 -14.01 15.85 19.13
CA LYS A 224 -13.97 16.52 17.83
C LYS A 224 -14.92 15.81 16.86
N VAL A 225 -15.85 16.58 16.29
CA VAL A 225 -16.88 16.09 15.37
C VAL A 225 -16.86 16.86 14.07
N THR A 226 -17.47 16.28 13.05
CA THR A 226 -17.78 16.98 11.80
C THR A 226 -19.27 17.29 11.72
N LEU A 227 -19.58 18.55 11.42
CA LEU A 227 -20.92 19.09 11.22
C LEU A 227 -21.15 19.25 9.71
N LYS A 228 -21.99 18.39 9.12
CA LYS A 228 -22.37 18.46 7.71
C LYS A 228 -23.72 19.16 7.58
N CYS A 229 -23.70 20.42 7.17
CA CYS A 229 -24.87 21.23 6.93
C CYS A 229 -25.36 21.01 5.49
N LEU A 230 -26.61 20.59 5.32
CA LEU A 230 -27.24 20.44 4.01
C LEU A 230 -28.16 21.65 3.76
N HIS A 231 -27.72 22.60 2.93
CA HIS A 231 -28.49 23.79 2.59
C HIS A 231 -29.66 23.45 1.65
N ASN A 232 -30.73 24.23 1.74
CA ASN A 232 -31.97 24.09 0.96
C ASN A 232 -32.81 22.83 1.24
N LEU A 233 -32.40 21.97 2.18
CA LEU A 233 -33.21 20.86 2.71
C LEU A 233 -33.88 21.27 4.02
N GLN A 234 -34.74 22.29 3.93
CA GLN A 234 -35.52 22.77 5.07
C GLN A 234 -36.72 21.86 5.39
N ASP A 235 -37.12 21.01 4.44
CA ASP A 235 -38.12 19.97 4.69
C ASP A 235 -37.49 18.81 5.50
N PRO A 236 -37.96 18.55 6.74
CA PRO A 236 -37.51 17.44 7.56
C PRO A 236 -37.63 16.08 6.86
N ILE A 237 -38.62 15.90 5.99
CA ILE A 237 -38.85 14.62 5.30
C ILE A 237 -37.75 14.36 4.26
N GLU A 238 -37.44 15.35 3.42
CA GLU A 238 -36.36 15.25 2.43
C GLU A 238 -35.01 15.03 3.13
N PHE A 239 -34.74 15.76 4.21
CA PHE A 239 -33.53 15.60 5.02
C PHE A 239 -33.39 14.18 5.60
N VAL A 240 -34.45 13.66 6.23
CA VAL A 240 -34.46 12.29 6.78
C VAL A 240 -34.27 11.25 5.68
N ASN A 241 -34.95 11.40 4.54
CA ASN A 241 -34.81 10.47 3.42
C ASN A 241 -33.40 10.48 2.85
N GLU A 242 -32.77 11.65 2.80
CA GLU A 242 -31.37 11.79 2.38
C GLU A 242 -30.44 11.08 3.37
N ILE A 243 -30.56 11.33 4.67
CA ILE A 243 -29.73 10.67 5.71
C ILE A 243 -29.94 9.15 5.74
N LYS A 244 -31.16 8.67 5.54
CA LYS A 244 -31.46 7.23 5.49
C LYS A 244 -30.61 6.50 4.45
N LYS A 245 -30.26 7.14 3.32
CA LYS A 245 -29.37 6.55 2.31
C LYS A 245 -27.98 6.27 2.88
N TYR A 246 -27.41 7.22 3.63
CA TYR A 246 -26.05 7.12 4.18
C TYR A 246 -25.95 6.36 5.50
N SER A 247 -27.04 6.35 6.28
CA SER A 247 -27.04 5.85 7.67
C SER A 247 -27.59 4.44 7.82
N THR A 248 -28.18 3.85 6.77
CA THR A 248 -28.70 2.49 6.82
C THR A 248 -27.72 1.48 6.21
N GLY A 249 -27.40 0.43 6.97
CA GLY A 249 -26.47 -0.64 6.59
C GLY A 249 -25.08 -0.52 7.21
N LYS A 250 -24.24 -1.55 6.99
CA LYS A 250 -22.92 -1.71 7.63
C LYS A 250 -21.96 -0.51 7.43
N PHE A 251 -22.16 0.32 6.40
CA PHE A 251 -21.35 1.53 6.15
C PHE A 251 -21.65 2.68 7.10
N GLY A 252 -22.93 2.99 7.33
CA GLY A 252 -23.35 4.00 8.31
C GLY A 252 -22.91 3.63 9.72
N GLU A 253 -23.03 2.33 10.07
CA GLU A 253 -22.67 1.77 11.37
C GLU A 253 -21.15 1.79 11.63
N LYS A 254 -20.33 1.37 10.65
CA LYS A 254 -18.88 1.20 10.85
C LYS A 254 -18.02 2.41 10.43
N VAL A 255 -18.38 3.13 9.37
CA VAL A 255 -17.49 4.12 8.70
C VAL A 255 -17.81 5.55 9.08
N LEU A 256 -19.07 5.96 8.95
CA LEU A 256 -19.48 7.34 9.22
C LEU A 256 -19.62 7.61 10.72
N LYS A 257 -20.11 6.63 11.49
CA LYS A 257 -20.49 6.77 12.91
C LYS A 257 -21.24 8.09 13.14
N VAL A 258 -22.49 8.13 12.69
CA VAL A 258 -23.39 9.27 12.89
C VAL A 258 -23.75 9.34 14.38
N TYR A 259 -23.44 10.47 14.99
CA TYR A 259 -23.70 10.73 16.40
C TYR A 259 -25.05 11.42 16.63
N GLY A 260 -25.51 12.22 15.68
CA GLY A 260 -26.75 12.94 15.89
C GLY A 260 -27.13 13.91 14.79
N ILE A 261 -28.24 14.59 15.04
CA ILE A 261 -28.78 15.66 14.20
C ILE A 261 -28.80 16.94 15.02
N SER A 262 -28.43 18.05 14.39
CA SER A 262 -28.56 19.39 14.94
C SER A 262 -29.27 20.30 13.93
N GLN A 263 -29.50 21.56 14.30
CA GLN A 263 -30.04 22.57 13.43
C GLN A 263 -29.33 23.90 13.68
N ASN A 264 -28.89 24.55 12.61
CA ASN A 264 -28.28 25.87 12.70
C ASN A 264 -29.32 26.89 13.16
N LEU A 265 -29.05 27.62 14.25
CA LEU A 265 -30.00 28.60 14.80
C LEU A 265 -30.19 29.83 13.89
N ASN A 266 -29.25 30.13 13.01
CA ASN A 266 -29.30 31.31 12.14
C ASN A 266 -29.95 30.99 10.79
N THR A 267 -29.67 29.81 10.21
CA THR A 267 -30.16 29.45 8.88
C THR A 267 -31.34 28.48 8.89
N ASN A 268 -31.65 27.88 10.05
CA ASN A 268 -32.58 26.77 10.23
C ASN A 268 -32.23 25.50 9.43
N ASP A 269 -31.05 25.45 8.82
CA ASP A 269 -30.58 24.26 8.10
C ASP A 269 -30.29 23.13 9.08
N TYR A 270 -30.75 21.92 8.75
CA TYR A 270 -30.40 20.74 9.50
C TYR A 270 -28.95 20.33 9.27
N ILE A 271 -28.33 19.81 10.33
CA ILE A 271 -26.92 19.46 10.40
C ILE A 271 -26.80 18.00 10.82
N LEU A 272 -26.02 17.23 10.06
CA LEU A 272 -25.64 15.88 10.47
C LEU A 272 -24.31 15.92 11.25
N VAL A 273 -24.28 15.28 12.41
CA VAL A 273 -23.12 15.23 13.31
C VAL A 273 -22.50 13.84 13.25
N GLN A 274 -21.24 13.74 12.85
CA GLN A 274 -20.58 12.45 12.59
C GLN A 274 -19.10 12.45 12.98
N LYS A 275 -18.54 11.24 13.22
CA LYS A 275 -17.13 11.07 13.58
C LYS A 275 -16.20 11.41 12.43
N ASN A 276 -16.39 10.74 11.31
CA ASN A 276 -15.64 10.93 10.08
C ASN A 276 -16.55 11.56 9.03
N PHE A 277 -15.97 12.33 8.14
CA PHE A 277 -16.74 13.00 7.11
C PHE A 277 -16.35 12.54 5.70
N THR A 278 -17.38 12.40 4.86
CA THR A 278 -17.29 12.13 3.43
C THR A 278 -17.82 13.32 2.65
N TRP A 279 -16.99 13.83 1.74
CA TRP A 279 -17.40 14.87 0.81
C TRP A 279 -18.43 14.33 -0.18
N ILE A 280 -19.32 15.21 -0.65
CA ILE A 280 -20.22 14.92 -1.75
C ILE A 280 -19.73 15.64 -2.99
N SER A 281 -19.89 15.01 -4.14
CA SER A 281 -19.53 15.59 -5.43
C SER A 281 -20.51 16.66 -5.90
N GLY A 282 -21.74 16.64 -5.38
CA GLY A 282 -22.84 17.42 -5.93
C GLY A 282 -23.43 16.80 -7.21
N ASN A 283 -22.89 15.65 -7.65
CA ASN A 283 -23.43 14.83 -8.71
C ASN A 283 -24.00 13.53 -8.10
N LYS A 284 -25.32 13.39 -8.12
CA LYS A 284 -26.02 12.26 -7.52
C LYS A 284 -25.53 10.90 -8.03
N GLU A 285 -25.22 10.77 -9.31
CA GLU A 285 -24.79 9.49 -9.90
C GLU A 285 -23.39 9.08 -9.39
N ILE A 286 -22.48 10.04 -9.25
CA ILE A 286 -21.15 9.81 -8.64
C ILE A 286 -21.30 9.49 -7.15
N ASP A 287 -22.13 10.25 -6.43
CA ASP A 287 -22.34 10.07 -5.00
C ASP A 287 -22.98 8.71 -4.69
N ASP A 288 -23.98 8.28 -5.47
CA ASP A 288 -24.60 6.96 -5.37
C ASP A 288 -23.56 5.85 -5.69
N PHE A 289 -22.73 6.05 -6.72
CA PHE A 289 -21.68 5.09 -7.08
C PHE A 289 -20.58 4.94 -6.01
N ILE A 290 -20.10 6.05 -5.44
CA ILE A 290 -19.10 6.03 -4.36
C ILE A 290 -19.68 5.27 -3.16
N GLN A 291 -20.93 5.50 -2.79
CA GLN A 291 -21.60 4.77 -1.71
C GLN A 291 -21.68 3.27 -1.99
N ASP A 292 -22.11 2.88 -3.19
CA ASP A 292 -22.16 1.47 -3.61
C ASP A 292 -20.79 0.79 -3.49
N MET A 293 -19.73 1.52 -3.85
CA MET A 293 -18.34 1.05 -3.75
C MET A 293 -17.89 0.90 -2.30
N GLN A 294 -18.17 1.89 -1.46
CA GLN A 294 -17.84 1.86 -0.04
C GLN A 294 -18.55 0.72 0.71
N LEU A 295 -19.81 0.41 0.35
CA LEU A 295 -20.57 -0.71 0.90
C LEU A 295 -19.97 -2.09 0.56
N LYS A 296 -19.25 -2.20 -0.56
CA LYS A 296 -18.53 -3.43 -0.94
C LYS A 296 -17.27 -3.64 -0.09
N VAL A 297 -16.45 -2.59 0.06
CA VAL A 297 -15.19 -2.60 0.84
C VAL A 297 -15.40 -3.14 2.27
N ILE A 298 -16.49 -2.75 2.93
CA ILE A 298 -16.81 -3.22 4.29
C ILE A 298 -17.14 -4.71 4.37
N LYS A 299 -17.65 -5.32 3.28
CA LYS A 299 -17.96 -6.76 3.28
C LYS A 299 -16.68 -7.60 3.25
N ASP A 300 -15.64 -7.09 2.61
CA ASP A 300 -14.39 -7.82 2.36
C ASP A 300 -13.29 -7.56 3.41
N ASN A 301 -13.57 -6.71 4.42
CA ASN A 301 -12.60 -6.21 5.42
C ASN A 301 -11.37 -5.55 4.77
N ASP A 302 -11.57 -4.87 3.63
CA ASP A 302 -10.52 -4.14 2.94
C ASP A 302 -10.15 -2.85 3.69
N ASP A 303 -8.87 -2.46 3.59
CA ASP A 303 -8.33 -1.36 4.39
C ASP A 303 -8.71 0.02 3.85
N THR A 304 -8.87 0.28 2.55
CA THR A 304 -9.02 1.67 2.03
C THR A 304 -10.38 2.01 1.47
N VAL A 305 -10.91 3.15 1.87
CA VAL A 305 -12.24 3.64 1.46
C VAL A 305 -12.12 4.56 0.23
N LEU A 306 -12.90 4.27 -0.82
CA LEU A 306 -13.06 5.18 -1.97
C LEU A 306 -13.85 6.41 -1.54
N GLU A 307 -13.34 7.62 -1.80
CA GLU A 307 -13.99 8.88 -1.38
C GLU A 307 -14.13 9.89 -2.52
N TRP A 308 -15.08 10.82 -2.39
CA TRP A 308 -14.98 12.08 -3.12
C TRP A 308 -13.97 12.99 -2.41
N ILE A 309 -13.11 13.64 -3.19
CA ILE A 309 -12.04 14.49 -2.68
C ILE A 309 -12.16 15.85 -3.38
N PRO A 310 -12.45 16.94 -2.66
CA PRO A 310 -12.46 18.26 -3.24
C PRO A 310 -11.06 18.66 -3.69
N TYR A 311 -11.02 19.40 -4.79
CA TYR A 311 -9.76 19.74 -5.44
C TYR A 311 -8.84 20.63 -4.59
N ASP A 312 -9.41 21.48 -3.73
CA ASP A 312 -8.67 22.37 -2.83
C ASP A 312 -7.93 21.63 -1.69
N ARG A 313 -8.17 20.31 -1.54
CA ARG A 313 -7.44 19.45 -0.60
C ARG A 313 -6.09 18.98 -1.13
N PHE A 314 -5.78 19.27 -2.40
CA PHE A 314 -4.49 18.98 -3.01
C PHE A 314 -3.57 20.19 -2.98
N SER A 315 -2.33 19.98 -2.55
CA SER A 315 -1.26 20.97 -2.59
C SER A 315 -0.05 20.45 -3.36
N LYS A 316 0.87 21.35 -3.76
CA LYS A 316 2.09 21.02 -4.53
C LYS A 316 1.81 20.14 -5.76
N ILE A 317 0.84 20.55 -6.57
CA ILE A 317 0.43 19.80 -7.76
C ILE A 317 1.50 19.97 -8.85
N GLU A 318 2.17 18.87 -9.21
CA GLU A 318 3.24 18.84 -10.21
C GLU A 318 2.95 17.81 -11.30
N LYS A 319 3.17 18.17 -12.56
CA LYS A 319 2.87 17.27 -13.69
C LYS A 319 3.92 16.16 -13.80
N THR A 320 3.48 14.90 -13.83
CA THR A 320 4.34 13.71 -13.83
C THR A 320 4.27 12.86 -15.09
N SER A 321 3.19 12.93 -15.86
CA SER A 321 3.14 12.35 -17.21
C SER A 321 2.04 13.00 -18.07
N LYS A 322 2.16 12.92 -19.39
CA LYS A 322 1.10 13.36 -20.31
C LYS A 322 1.11 12.54 -21.59
N ASN A 323 -0.06 12.08 -21.98
CA ASN A 323 -0.32 11.53 -23.31
C ASN A 323 -1.50 12.28 -23.96
N SER A 324 -2.00 11.77 -25.09
CA SER A 324 -3.06 12.43 -25.87
C SER A 324 -4.41 12.53 -25.16
N PHE A 325 -4.70 11.66 -24.18
CA PHE A 325 -6.00 11.58 -23.50
C PHE A 325 -5.92 11.79 -21.98
N ILE A 326 -4.74 11.56 -21.38
CA ILE A 326 -4.54 11.55 -19.94
C ILE A 326 -3.36 12.46 -19.58
N THR A 327 -3.47 13.18 -18.48
CA THR A 327 -2.34 13.83 -17.81
C THR A 327 -2.29 13.36 -16.36
N VAL A 328 -1.13 12.91 -15.91
CA VAL A 328 -0.91 12.54 -14.52
C VAL A 328 -0.16 13.65 -13.82
N TYR A 329 -0.60 13.98 -12.60
CA TYR A 329 0.09 14.88 -11.68
C TYR A 329 0.43 14.14 -10.39
N SER A 330 1.51 14.52 -9.71
CA SER A 330 1.70 14.24 -8.28
C SER A 330 1.13 15.40 -7.48
N ALA A 331 0.59 15.12 -6.30
CA ALA A 331 0.11 16.12 -5.36
C ALA A 331 0.21 15.60 -3.92
N ILE A 332 0.25 16.51 -2.96
CA ILE A 332 0.04 16.18 -1.55
C ILE A 332 -1.45 16.30 -1.25
N TRP A 333 -2.07 15.21 -0.83
CA TRP A 333 -3.42 15.21 -0.28
C TRP A 333 -3.37 15.50 1.22
N ASN A 334 -3.84 16.69 1.61
CA ASN A 334 -3.70 17.21 2.97
C ASN A 334 -4.42 16.34 4.01
N ASP A 335 -5.64 15.85 3.71
CA ASP A 335 -6.38 14.97 4.65
C ASP A 335 -5.83 13.55 4.69
N GLY A 336 -5.40 13.07 3.52
CA GLY A 336 -4.97 11.70 3.34
C GLY A 336 -6.10 10.68 3.19
N PRO A 337 -5.78 9.48 2.65
CA PRO A 337 -6.72 8.37 2.54
C PRO A 337 -7.18 7.85 3.89
N LEU A 338 -8.42 7.37 3.93
CA LEU A 338 -9.03 6.77 5.12
C LEU A 338 -8.82 5.24 5.08
N TYR A 339 -8.17 4.72 6.13
CA TYR A 339 -7.90 3.30 6.28
C TYR A 339 -8.64 2.70 7.49
N TYR A 340 -9.06 1.44 7.40
CA TYR A 340 -9.52 0.65 8.54
C TYR A 340 -8.31 0.01 9.23
N GLN A 341 -8.10 0.31 10.51
CA GLN A 341 -7.05 -0.29 11.34
C GLN A 341 -7.65 -0.75 12.67
N CYS A 342 -7.48 -2.04 12.99
CA CYS A 342 -7.71 -2.64 14.32
C CYS A 342 -8.92 -2.07 15.11
N GLY A 343 -10.11 -2.07 14.49
CA GLY A 343 -11.37 -1.65 15.14
C GLY A 343 -11.80 -0.20 14.90
N GLY A 344 -11.12 0.56 14.04
CA GLY A 344 -11.55 1.91 13.67
C GLY A 344 -10.93 2.44 12.38
N TYR A 345 -11.44 3.58 11.90
CA TYR A 345 -10.91 4.26 10.72
C TYR A 345 -9.94 5.39 11.10
N THR A 346 -8.78 5.46 10.45
CA THR A 346 -7.72 6.47 10.62
C THR A 346 -7.34 7.09 9.27
N ARG A 347 -6.84 8.34 9.25
CA ARG A 347 -6.38 9.01 8.03
C ARG A 347 -4.85 9.12 7.99
N ASP A 348 -4.26 8.87 6.83
CA ASP A 348 -2.82 9.06 6.55
C ASP A 348 -2.56 10.45 5.96
N SER A 349 -2.64 11.49 6.80
CA SER A 349 -2.59 12.89 6.34
C SER A 349 -1.28 13.29 5.65
N ASN A 350 -1.37 14.25 4.72
CA ASN A 350 -0.26 14.71 3.87
C ASN A 350 0.34 13.62 2.96
N LYS A 351 -0.48 12.67 2.51
CA LYS A 351 -0.08 11.61 1.60
C LYS A 351 0.25 12.15 0.21
N GLU A 352 1.38 11.73 -0.36
CA GLU A 352 1.64 11.93 -1.78
C GLU A 352 0.74 11.00 -2.61
N VAL A 353 0.04 11.56 -3.59
CA VAL A 353 -0.93 10.88 -4.45
C VAL A 353 -0.73 11.23 -5.92
N ALA A 354 -1.13 10.32 -6.80
CA ALA A 354 -1.15 10.55 -8.24
C ALA A 354 -2.57 10.93 -8.71
N LEU A 355 -2.70 12.07 -9.37
CA LEU A 355 -3.95 12.58 -9.94
C LEU A 355 -4.00 12.26 -11.44
N LYS A 356 -4.89 11.36 -11.85
CA LYS A 356 -5.10 10.97 -13.26
C LYS A 356 -6.23 11.80 -13.87
N TRP A 357 -5.86 12.75 -14.72
CA TRP A 357 -6.79 13.68 -15.38
C TRP A 357 -7.12 13.16 -16.77
N PHE A 358 -8.41 13.14 -17.10
CA PHE A 358 -8.89 12.73 -18.41
C PHE A 358 -9.33 13.96 -19.21
N HIS A 359 -8.93 14.01 -20.48
CA HIS A 359 -9.26 15.11 -21.40
C HIS A 359 -10.32 14.65 -22.42
N ASN A 360 -11.15 15.61 -22.85
CA ASN A 360 -12.07 15.44 -23.98
C ASN A 360 -13.06 14.26 -23.85
N LEU A 361 -13.52 13.96 -22.64
CA LEU A 361 -14.47 12.87 -22.40
C LEU A 361 -15.87 13.21 -22.92
N GLN A 362 -16.43 12.32 -23.75
CA GLN A 362 -17.87 12.29 -24.06
C GLN A 362 -18.58 11.52 -22.94
N ASN A 363 -19.57 12.13 -22.28
CA ASN A 363 -20.23 11.60 -21.07
C ASN A 363 -19.22 11.28 -19.92
N PRO A 364 -18.70 12.30 -19.23
CA PRO A 364 -17.62 12.15 -18.27
C PRO A 364 -17.99 11.30 -17.04
N VAL A 365 -19.24 11.37 -16.57
CA VAL A 365 -19.71 10.63 -15.38
C VAL A 365 -19.73 9.12 -15.64
N GLY A 366 -20.42 8.69 -16.71
CA GLY A 366 -20.49 7.28 -17.07
C GLY A 366 -19.12 6.68 -17.40
N PHE A 367 -18.23 7.46 -18.04
CA PHE A 367 -16.86 7.05 -18.29
C PHE A 367 -16.09 6.79 -16.99
N ILE A 368 -16.08 7.75 -16.06
CA ILE A 368 -15.35 7.66 -14.78
C ILE A 368 -15.86 6.48 -13.95
N ILE A 369 -17.19 6.30 -13.85
CA ILE A 369 -17.78 5.16 -13.13
C ILE A 369 -17.29 3.83 -13.72
N ASN A 370 -17.32 3.68 -15.05
CA ASN A 370 -16.85 2.46 -15.70
C ASN A 370 -15.34 2.26 -15.52
N GLU A 371 -14.56 3.33 -15.56
CA GLU A 371 -13.12 3.29 -15.33
C GLU A 371 -12.79 2.82 -13.91
N VAL A 372 -13.46 3.39 -12.88
CA VAL A 372 -13.29 2.95 -11.49
C VAL A 372 -13.69 1.48 -11.28
N LYS A 373 -14.75 1.02 -11.95
CA LYS A 373 -15.18 -0.39 -11.88
C LYS A 373 -14.11 -1.37 -12.34
N LYS A 374 -13.23 -1.01 -13.29
CA LYS A 374 -12.10 -1.86 -13.72
C LYS A 374 -11.16 -2.19 -12.56
N TYR A 375 -10.91 -1.20 -11.69
CA TYR A 375 -10.05 -1.34 -10.52
C TYR A 375 -10.75 -2.06 -9.36
N SER A 376 -12.08 -1.92 -9.25
CA SER A 376 -12.89 -2.62 -8.24
C SER A 376 -13.05 -4.12 -8.49
N ALA A 377 -13.05 -4.58 -9.75
CA ALA A 377 -13.41 -5.95 -10.10
C ALA A 377 -12.32 -6.99 -9.79
N LYS A 378 -11.07 -6.57 -9.52
CA LYS A 378 -9.90 -7.45 -9.37
C LYS A 378 -9.49 -7.69 -7.91
N ASN A 379 -10.48 -7.96 -7.07
CA ASN A 379 -10.40 -7.88 -5.60
C ASN A 379 -9.19 -8.57 -4.94
N LYS A 380 -8.74 -7.96 -3.82
CA LYS A 380 -7.76 -8.37 -2.80
C LYS A 380 -6.27 -8.16 -3.11
N SER A 381 -5.76 -6.95 -2.83
CA SER A 381 -4.64 -6.77 -1.87
C SER A 381 -3.90 -5.43 -1.94
N PHE A 382 -4.01 -4.59 -2.99
CA PHE A 382 -3.25 -3.34 -3.02
C PHE A 382 -4.07 -2.14 -3.54
N HIS A 383 -4.47 -1.30 -2.59
CA HIS A 383 -5.31 -0.11 -2.72
C HIS A 383 -4.68 0.98 -3.58
N MET A 384 -4.87 0.85 -4.89
CA MET A 384 -4.33 1.79 -5.86
C MET A 384 -5.19 3.05 -5.98
N LEU A 385 -6.53 2.95 -5.87
CA LEU A 385 -7.45 4.07 -6.07
C LEU A 385 -8.05 4.54 -4.74
N TYR A 386 -7.83 5.80 -4.41
CA TYR A 386 -8.33 6.43 -3.19
C TYR A 386 -9.63 7.19 -3.40
N GLY A 387 -9.86 7.75 -4.58
CA GLY A 387 -11.05 8.57 -4.75
C GLY A 387 -11.23 9.19 -6.11
N ILE A 388 -12.28 9.99 -6.18
CA ILE A 388 -12.67 10.79 -7.33
C ILE A 388 -12.65 12.26 -6.90
N SER A 389 -12.12 13.12 -7.75
CA SER A 389 -12.13 14.58 -7.59
C SER A 389 -12.63 15.21 -8.89
N GLN A 390 -12.93 16.50 -8.86
CA GLN A 390 -13.19 17.28 -10.07
C GLN A 390 -12.44 18.60 -10.01
N ASN A 391 -11.76 18.95 -11.09
CA ASN A 391 -11.09 20.24 -11.20
C ASN A 391 -12.15 21.35 -11.36
N PRO A 392 -12.18 22.36 -10.49
CA PRO A 392 -13.24 23.39 -10.50
C PRO A 392 -13.16 24.32 -11.71
N ASP A 393 -11.98 24.51 -12.29
CA ASP A 393 -11.77 25.42 -13.42
C ASP A 393 -12.18 24.79 -14.76
N THR A 394 -11.93 23.49 -14.90
CA THR A 394 -12.13 22.75 -16.16
C THR A 394 -13.35 21.83 -16.13
N ASN A 395 -13.93 21.58 -14.95
CA ASN A 395 -14.97 20.58 -14.69
C ASN A 395 -14.57 19.13 -15.06
N ASN A 396 -13.30 18.88 -15.36
CA ASN A 396 -12.81 17.54 -15.67
C ASN A 396 -12.69 16.72 -14.38
N TYR A 397 -13.20 15.50 -14.42
CA TYR A 397 -13.03 14.55 -13.33
C TYR A 397 -11.60 14.00 -13.29
N ILE A 398 -11.16 13.73 -12.08
CA ILE A 398 -9.82 13.28 -11.73
C ILE A 398 -9.98 12.01 -10.89
N LEU A 399 -9.22 10.98 -11.24
CA LEU A 399 -9.07 9.83 -10.38
C LEU A 399 -7.82 9.99 -9.52
N VAL A 400 -7.94 9.66 -8.23
CA VAL A 400 -6.88 9.87 -7.23
C VAL A 400 -6.34 8.52 -6.83
N PHE A 401 -5.07 8.28 -7.12
CA PHE A 401 -4.39 7.00 -6.91
C PHE A 401 -3.22 7.14 -5.93
N ASN A 402 -2.77 6.02 -5.37
CA ASN A 402 -1.46 5.91 -4.71
C ASN A 402 -0.34 6.18 -5.72
N TRP A 403 -0.40 5.49 -6.86
CA TRP A 403 0.43 5.76 -8.03
C TRP A 403 -0.35 5.40 -9.31
N THR A 404 0.00 6.00 -10.45
CA THR A 404 -0.43 5.56 -11.78
C THR A 404 0.60 6.00 -12.81
N SER A 405 0.85 5.17 -13.81
CA SER A 405 1.68 5.54 -14.96
C SER A 405 0.95 6.45 -15.95
N GLY A 406 -0.38 6.45 -15.91
CA GLY A 406 -1.23 7.02 -16.97
C GLY A 406 -1.33 6.13 -18.22
N ASN A 407 -0.68 4.95 -18.21
CA ASN A 407 -0.76 3.94 -19.26
C ASN A 407 -1.47 2.68 -18.74
N GLU A 408 -2.65 2.39 -19.28
CA GLU A 408 -3.49 1.27 -18.83
C GLU A 408 -2.79 -0.11 -18.94
N LYS A 409 -1.93 -0.32 -19.95
CA LYS A 409 -1.20 -1.59 -20.09
C LYS A 409 -0.18 -1.79 -18.97
N ILE A 410 0.56 -0.73 -18.61
CA ILE A 410 1.54 -0.77 -17.53
C ILE A 410 0.84 -0.90 -16.18
N ASP A 411 -0.19 -0.09 -15.94
CA ASP A 411 -0.96 -0.14 -14.70
C ASP A 411 -1.53 -1.56 -14.48
N ASN A 412 -2.10 -2.19 -15.52
CA ASN A 412 -2.60 -3.57 -15.46
C ASN A 412 -1.48 -4.60 -15.23
N PHE A 413 -0.33 -4.45 -15.88
CA PHE A 413 0.79 -5.37 -15.74
C PHE A 413 1.39 -5.32 -14.33
N ILE A 414 1.57 -4.14 -13.77
CA ILE A 414 2.07 -4.00 -12.40
C ILE A 414 1.07 -4.61 -11.41
N GLN A 415 -0.23 -4.42 -11.62
CA GLN A 415 -1.27 -5.09 -10.81
C GLN A 415 -1.18 -6.62 -10.90
N GLU A 416 -0.98 -7.17 -12.09
CA GLU A 416 -0.78 -8.61 -12.29
C GLU A 416 0.47 -9.13 -11.57
N MET A 417 1.57 -8.37 -11.59
CA MET A 417 2.81 -8.73 -10.89
C MET A 417 2.64 -8.68 -9.36
N LEU A 418 1.99 -7.64 -8.83
CA LEU A 418 1.67 -7.54 -7.40
C LEU A 418 0.78 -8.68 -6.90
N PHE A 419 -0.13 -9.18 -7.74
CA PHE A 419 -0.97 -10.35 -7.41
C PHE A 419 -0.13 -11.63 -7.21
N ASN A 420 1.03 -11.73 -7.85
CA ASN A 420 1.92 -12.88 -7.76
C ASN A 420 3.00 -12.69 -6.67
N ASP A 421 2.72 -11.90 -5.62
CA ASP A 421 3.61 -11.56 -4.50
C ASP A 421 4.96 -10.93 -4.92
N LYS A 422 5.03 -10.32 -6.12
CA LYS A 422 6.22 -9.57 -6.56
C LYS A 422 6.06 -8.10 -6.25
N MET A 423 6.98 -7.55 -5.47
CA MET A 423 7.07 -6.11 -5.22
C MET A 423 7.57 -5.38 -6.47
N LEU A 424 6.63 -5.02 -7.36
CA LEU A 424 6.84 -4.15 -8.50
C LEU A 424 5.92 -2.94 -8.37
N GLU A 425 6.44 -1.72 -8.52
CA GLU A 425 5.62 -0.50 -8.49
C GLU A 425 5.97 0.51 -9.58
N TRP A 426 5.06 1.45 -9.83
CA TRP A 426 5.39 2.63 -10.64
C TRP A 426 6.08 3.66 -9.75
N ILE A 427 7.26 4.11 -10.17
CA ILE A 427 8.07 5.06 -9.41
C ILE A 427 8.13 6.38 -10.20
N PRO A 428 7.51 7.46 -9.71
CA PRO A 428 7.61 8.77 -10.36
C PRO A 428 9.07 9.21 -10.52
N HIS A 429 9.43 9.75 -11.68
CA HIS A 429 10.81 10.13 -11.97
C HIS A 429 11.38 11.18 -10.98
N SER A 430 10.51 12.01 -10.39
CA SER A 430 10.85 12.99 -9.34
C SER A 430 11.37 12.37 -8.03
N GLN A 431 11.18 11.06 -7.83
CA GLN A 431 11.68 10.32 -6.67
C GLN A 431 13.18 10.01 -6.78
N PHE A 432 13.81 10.23 -7.93
CA PHE A 432 15.24 9.99 -8.12
C PHE A 432 16.07 11.27 -7.97
N ASN A 433 17.14 11.18 -7.19
CA ASN A 433 18.15 12.20 -6.98
C ASN A 433 19.52 11.69 -7.46
N GLU A 434 20.48 12.62 -7.62
CA GLU A 434 21.89 12.30 -7.91
C GLU A 434 22.09 11.36 -9.12
N ILE A 435 21.28 11.54 -10.17
CA ILE A 435 21.36 10.72 -11.37
C ILE A 435 22.70 10.96 -12.07
N LYS A 436 23.53 9.90 -12.18
CA LYS A 436 24.82 9.92 -12.88
C LYS A 436 24.82 8.87 -13.98
N GLU A 437 25.17 9.28 -15.19
CA GLU A 437 25.31 8.36 -16.32
C GLU A 437 26.53 7.44 -16.10
N MET A 438 26.31 6.13 -16.20
CA MET A 438 27.35 5.11 -16.11
C MET A 438 27.80 4.64 -17.50
N GLY A 439 26.90 4.74 -18.48
CA GLY A 439 27.23 4.53 -19.88
C GLY A 439 25.99 4.53 -20.77
N LYS A 440 26.24 4.57 -22.08
CA LYS A 440 25.21 4.67 -23.09
C LYS A 440 25.60 3.91 -24.36
N ASN A 441 24.61 3.33 -25.02
CA ASN A 441 24.67 2.84 -26.38
C ASN A 441 23.45 3.33 -27.19
N ASP A 442 23.31 2.88 -28.43
CA ASP A 442 22.25 3.34 -29.35
C ASP A 442 20.83 2.99 -28.89
N LEU A 443 20.68 1.98 -28.04
CA LEU A 443 19.39 1.45 -27.57
C LEU A 443 19.08 1.82 -26.12
N MET A 444 20.08 2.21 -25.34
CA MET A 444 19.94 2.31 -23.89
C MET A 444 20.97 3.23 -23.23
N THR A 445 20.51 3.96 -22.22
CA THR A 445 21.38 4.66 -21.26
C THR A 445 21.21 4.03 -19.88
N VAL A 446 22.31 3.79 -19.18
CA VAL A 446 22.30 3.30 -17.80
C VAL A 446 22.81 4.39 -16.88
N CYS A 447 22.04 4.70 -15.83
CA CYS A 447 22.41 5.67 -14.82
C CYS A 447 22.33 5.06 -13.41
N SER A 448 23.22 5.46 -12.52
CA SER A 448 23.04 5.27 -11.08
C SER A 448 22.21 6.42 -10.51
N ALA A 449 21.33 6.15 -9.56
CA ALA A 449 20.53 7.18 -8.89
C ALA A 449 20.21 6.82 -7.44
N ILE A 450 19.84 7.82 -6.64
CA ILE A 450 19.30 7.64 -5.30
C ILE A 450 17.78 7.73 -5.37
N TRP A 451 17.09 6.65 -5.04
CA TRP A 451 15.64 6.57 -4.90
C TRP A 451 15.22 6.96 -3.47
N LYS A 452 14.48 8.08 -3.34
CA LYS A 452 13.93 8.54 -2.06
C LYS A 452 12.87 7.57 -1.53
N ASN A 453 12.93 7.27 -0.24
CA ASN A 453 11.96 6.39 0.44
C ASN A 453 11.77 5.02 -0.25
N GLY A 454 12.81 4.49 -0.89
CA GLY A 454 12.75 3.17 -1.52
C GLY A 454 12.45 2.07 -0.51
N ARG A 455 11.51 1.18 -0.83
CA ARG A 455 11.18 0.04 0.03
C ARG A 455 12.22 -1.09 -0.11
N ASP A 456 12.53 -1.72 1.03
CA ASP A 456 13.30 -2.97 1.11
C ASP A 456 12.37 -4.15 1.42
N ASP A 457 12.84 -5.36 1.08
CA ASP A 457 12.13 -6.62 1.42
C ASP A 457 12.17 -6.91 2.93
N GLU A 458 13.04 -6.21 3.66
CA GLU A 458 13.14 -6.25 5.12
C GLU A 458 12.62 -4.93 5.69
N TYR A 459 11.90 -5.02 6.80
CA TYR A 459 11.06 -3.99 7.45
C TYR A 459 11.76 -2.68 7.91
N THR A 460 12.85 -2.26 7.27
CA THR A 460 13.56 -1.01 7.53
C THR A 460 13.29 -0.01 6.42
N SER A 461 12.51 1.04 6.72
CA SER A 461 12.36 2.21 5.85
C SER A 461 13.68 2.97 5.76
N ASN A 462 14.58 2.56 4.87
CA ASN A 462 15.77 3.35 4.55
C ASN A 462 15.34 4.58 3.74
N LEU A 463 15.78 5.76 4.19
CA LEU A 463 15.34 7.05 3.69
C LEU A 463 15.80 7.34 2.24
N ASN A 464 16.81 6.62 1.74
CA ASN A 464 17.38 6.78 0.40
C ASN A 464 18.08 5.49 -0.02
N LYS A 465 17.79 4.98 -1.22
CA LYS A 465 18.31 3.71 -1.74
C LYS A 465 19.03 3.92 -3.06
N GLU A 466 20.23 3.36 -3.22
CA GLU A 466 20.92 3.37 -4.50
C GLU A 466 20.27 2.38 -5.46
N VAL A 467 19.95 2.84 -6.67
CA VAL A 467 19.30 2.06 -7.72
C VAL A 467 19.95 2.33 -9.06
N VAL A 468 19.80 1.38 -9.97
CA VAL A 468 20.18 1.55 -11.37
C VAL A 468 18.94 1.82 -12.21
N LEU A 469 19.02 2.90 -12.99
CA LEU A 469 18.02 3.33 -13.95
C LEU A 469 18.44 2.89 -15.35
N LYS A 470 17.73 1.89 -15.89
CA LYS A 470 17.94 1.39 -17.25
C LYS A 470 16.93 2.07 -18.20
N CYS A 471 17.38 3.14 -18.85
CA CYS A 471 16.57 3.98 -19.76
C CYS A 471 16.63 3.43 -21.19
N LEU A 472 15.49 3.05 -21.76
CA LEU A 472 15.42 2.42 -23.08
C LEU A 472 15.00 3.43 -24.16
N HIS A 473 15.76 3.54 -25.24
CA HIS A 473 15.56 4.53 -26.31
C HIS A 473 15.06 3.92 -27.62
N ASN A 474 14.38 4.75 -28.44
CA ASN A 474 14.07 4.47 -29.86
C ASN A 474 13.28 3.17 -30.13
N LEU A 475 12.48 2.71 -29.18
CA LEU A 475 11.68 1.50 -29.34
C LEU A 475 10.38 1.79 -30.11
N GLN A 476 10.07 0.98 -31.13
CA GLN A 476 8.79 1.07 -31.85
C GLN A 476 7.57 0.76 -30.96
N ASN A 477 7.74 -0.06 -29.91
CA ASN A 477 6.71 -0.43 -28.94
C ASN A 477 7.28 -0.49 -27.52
N PRO A 478 7.58 0.66 -26.89
CA PRO A 478 8.36 0.70 -25.65
C PRO A 478 7.64 0.03 -24.47
N VAL A 479 6.31 0.15 -24.39
CA VAL A 479 5.50 -0.45 -23.33
C VAL A 479 5.56 -1.98 -23.37
N GLU A 480 5.40 -2.57 -24.56
CA GLU A 480 5.43 -4.03 -24.75
C GLU A 480 6.82 -4.58 -24.45
N PHE A 481 7.85 -3.86 -24.91
CA PHE A 481 9.24 -4.22 -24.64
C PHE A 481 9.54 -4.24 -23.14
N VAL A 482 9.18 -3.18 -22.40
CA VAL A 482 9.40 -3.10 -20.95
C VAL A 482 8.70 -4.23 -20.21
N ILE A 483 7.44 -4.52 -20.56
CA ILE A 483 6.68 -5.63 -19.98
C ILE A 483 7.37 -6.96 -20.24
N ASN A 484 7.78 -7.23 -21.48
CA ASN A 484 8.45 -8.47 -21.84
C ASN A 484 9.81 -8.60 -21.17
N GLU A 485 10.57 -7.50 -21.08
CA GLU A 485 11.85 -7.46 -20.37
C GLU A 485 11.68 -7.79 -18.89
N ILE A 486 10.65 -7.26 -18.21
CA ILE A 486 10.37 -7.63 -16.81
C ILE A 486 9.97 -9.09 -16.70
N LYS A 487 9.11 -9.59 -17.59
CA LYS A 487 8.67 -11.00 -17.61
C LYS A 487 9.85 -11.97 -17.75
N LYS A 488 10.89 -11.62 -18.52
CA LYS A 488 12.11 -12.42 -18.66
C LYS A 488 12.82 -12.67 -17.33
N TYR A 489 12.88 -11.65 -16.47
CA TYR A 489 13.54 -11.72 -15.16
C TYR A 489 12.54 -11.91 -14.02
N SER A 490 11.29 -12.25 -14.33
CA SER A 490 10.26 -12.51 -13.34
C SER A 490 10.30 -13.95 -12.81
N THR A 491 11.11 -14.83 -13.39
CA THR A 491 11.17 -16.24 -13.01
C THR A 491 12.60 -16.68 -12.75
N GLY A 492 12.80 -17.45 -11.68
CA GLY A 492 14.10 -18.04 -11.32
C GLY A 492 15.01 -17.15 -10.47
N ARG A 493 16.03 -17.79 -9.87
CA ARG A 493 16.96 -17.18 -8.91
C ARG A 493 17.69 -15.96 -9.45
N PHE A 494 18.04 -15.96 -10.75
CA PHE A 494 18.71 -14.83 -11.41
C PHE A 494 17.87 -13.54 -11.37
N GLY A 495 16.60 -13.63 -11.73
CA GLY A 495 15.71 -12.48 -11.75
C GLY A 495 15.42 -11.91 -10.36
N GLU A 496 15.14 -12.79 -9.40
CA GLU A 496 14.78 -12.42 -8.02
C GLU A 496 15.97 -11.89 -7.22
N LYS A 497 17.16 -12.49 -7.37
CA LYS A 497 18.33 -12.19 -6.51
C LYS A 497 19.43 -11.38 -7.19
N VAL A 498 19.63 -11.54 -8.51
CA VAL A 498 20.72 -10.86 -9.22
C VAL A 498 20.26 -9.49 -9.72
N ILE A 499 19.26 -9.45 -10.60
CA ILE A 499 18.79 -8.20 -11.20
C ILE A 499 17.90 -7.42 -10.24
N LYS A 500 16.90 -8.09 -9.65
CA LYS A 500 15.89 -7.55 -8.76
C LYS A 500 15.30 -6.21 -9.26
N ILE A 501 14.18 -6.31 -9.96
CA ILE A 501 13.46 -5.15 -10.50
C ILE A 501 12.52 -4.60 -9.43
N TYR A 502 12.70 -3.33 -9.07
CA TYR A 502 11.85 -2.63 -8.10
C TYR A 502 10.62 -1.99 -8.75
N GLY A 503 10.76 -1.50 -9.98
CA GLY A 503 9.68 -0.75 -10.59
C GLY A 503 9.92 -0.25 -12.00
N ILE A 504 8.91 0.47 -12.49
CA ILE A 504 8.92 1.13 -13.80
C ILE A 504 8.79 2.63 -13.56
N SER A 505 9.56 3.42 -14.30
CA SER A 505 9.45 4.88 -14.35
C SER A 505 9.42 5.36 -15.80
N GLN A 506 9.24 6.67 -16.00
CA GLN A 506 9.27 7.30 -17.32
C GLN A 506 9.94 8.67 -17.23
N ASN A 507 10.88 8.92 -18.15
CA ASN A 507 11.48 10.22 -18.31
C ASN A 507 10.49 11.20 -18.96
N LEU A 508 10.20 12.31 -18.29
CA LEU A 508 9.26 13.32 -18.77
C LEU A 508 9.70 14.07 -20.03
N ASN A 509 11.01 14.20 -20.23
CA ASN A 509 11.55 14.99 -21.34
C ASN A 509 11.60 14.17 -22.63
N THR A 510 11.94 12.88 -22.53
CA THR A 510 12.08 12.00 -23.70
C THR A 510 10.88 11.07 -23.91
N ASN A 511 10.01 10.92 -22.90
CA ASN A 511 8.96 9.90 -22.81
C ASN A 511 9.47 8.44 -22.79
N ASP A 512 10.78 8.24 -22.67
CA ASP A 512 11.39 6.92 -22.57
C ASP A 512 11.03 6.27 -21.23
N TYR A 513 10.75 4.97 -21.27
CA TYR A 513 10.52 4.18 -20.06
C TYR A 513 11.86 3.76 -19.44
N ILE A 514 11.85 3.67 -18.12
CA ILE A 514 13.01 3.38 -17.29
C ILE A 514 12.66 2.17 -16.44
N LEU A 515 13.52 1.15 -16.46
CA LEU A 515 13.47 0.06 -15.48
C LEU A 515 14.31 0.45 -14.27
N VAL A 516 13.72 0.32 -13.08
CA VAL A 516 14.36 0.63 -11.81
C VAL A 516 14.72 -0.70 -11.15
N GLN A 517 16.01 -0.96 -10.99
CA GLN A 517 16.52 -2.27 -10.60
C GLN A 517 17.76 -2.15 -9.71
N LYS A 518 18.10 -3.24 -9.01
CA LYS A 518 19.27 -3.29 -8.14
C LYS A 518 20.56 -3.36 -8.95
N ASN A 519 20.66 -4.37 -9.79
CA ASN A 519 21.76 -4.56 -10.74
C ASN A 519 21.23 -4.49 -12.17
N PHE A 520 22.14 -4.38 -13.12
CA PHE A 520 21.81 -4.28 -14.53
C PHE A 520 22.71 -5.15 -15.39
N THR A 521 22.17 -5.54 -16.54
CA THR A 521 22.90 -6.16 -17.64
C THR A 521 22.77 -5.27 -18.87
N TRP A 522 23.86 -5.18 -19.65
CA TRP A 522 23.84 -4.50 -20.92
C TRP A 522 23.14 -5.33 -22.00
N ILE A 523 22.56 -4.65 -22.97
CA ILE A 523 21.96 -5.26 -24.17
C ILE A 523 22.95 -5.08 -25.32
N SER A 524 23.24 -6.15 -26.06
CA SER A 524 24.16 -6.09 -27.20
C SER A 524 23.57 -5.42 -28.43
N GLY A 525 22.23 -5.42 -28.54
CA GLY A 525 21.51 -5.02 -29.74
C GLY A 525 21.45 -6.12 -30.80
N ASN A 526 22.01 -7.31 -30.51
CA ASN A 526 21.95 -8.49 -31.34
C ASN A 526 21.11 -9.57 -30.65
N GLU A 527 19.94 -9.87 -31.23
CA GLU A 527 18.96 -10.81 -30.68
C GLU A 527 19.57 -12.18 -30.35
N LYS A 528 20.41 -12.74 -31.22
CA LYS A 528 21.04 -14.06 -30.98
C LYS A 528 21.96 -14.05 -29.76
N ILE A 529 22.74 -12.99 -29.57
CA ILE A 529 23.66 -12.85 -28.43
C ILE A 529 22.86 -12.63 -27.16
N ASP A 530 21.87 -11.74 -27.20
CA ASP A 530 21.05 -11.41 -26.04
C ASP A 530 20.25 -12.63 -25.57
N GLU A 531 19.66 -13.40 -26.50
CA GLU A 531 19.00 -14.68 -26.18
C GLU A 531 19.96 -15.71 -25.59
N PHE A 532 21.18 -15.81 -26.12
CA PHE A 532 22.19 -16.74 -25.60
C PHE A 532 22.61 -16.37 -24.18
N ILE A 533 22.94 -15.11 -23.94
CA ILE A 533 23.32 -14.59 -22.61
C ILE A 533 22.18 -14.84 -21.62
N GLN A 534 20.95 -14.49 -21.99
CA GLN A 534 19.79 -14.71 -21.15
C GLN A 534 19.59 -16.19 -20.81
N LYS A 535 19.74 -17.08 -21.79
CA LYS A 535 19.62 -18.54 -21.60
C LYS A 535 20.68 -19.09 -20.64
N VAL A 536 21.88 -18.51 -20.62
CA VAL A 536 22.94 -18.87 -19.66
C VAL A 536 22.61 -18.31 -18.28
N GLN A 537 22.18 -17.06 -18.18
CA GLN A 537 21.82 -16.41 -16.91
C GLN A 537 20.67 -17.12 -16.18
N LEU A 538 19.64 -17.58 -16.91
CA LEU A 538 18.51 -18.31 -16.34
C LEU A 538 18.87 -19.71 -15.79
N LYS A 539 20.05 -20.24 -16.11
CA LYS A 539 20.56 -21.52 -15.58
C LYS A 539 21.37 -21.37 -14.29
N ILE A 540 21.57 -20.15 -13.80
CA ILE A 540 22.33 -19.90 -12.57
C ILE A 540 21.55 -20.47 -11.39
N GLU A 541 22.16 -21.46 -10.73
CA GLU A 541 21.57 -22.19 -9.60
C GLU A 541 22.32 -21.90 -8.30
N ASP A 542 23.60 -21.53 -8.32
CA ASP A 542 24.42 -21.22 -7.13
C ASP A 542 24.95 -19.78 -7.13
N TYR A 543 25.26 -19.26 -5.94
CA TYR A 543 25.82 -17.94 -5.70
C TYR A 543 27.24 -17.78 -6.25
N ASN A 544 27.95 -18.90 -6.45
CA ASN A 544 29.31 -18.93 -6.99
C ASN A 544 29.35 -18.96 -8.53
N ASP A 545 28.18 -19.09 -9.18
CA ASP A 545 28.06 -19.12 -10.63
C ASP A 545 28.44 -17.77 -11.23
N ILE A 546 29.14 -17.81 -12.36
CA ILE A 546 29.53 -16.60 -13.05
C ILE A 546 28.33 -16.06 -13.81
N VAL A 547 28.05 -14.77 -13.61
CA VAL A 547 27.06 -14.05 -14.41
C VAL A 547 27.70 -13.68 -15.75
N LEU A 548 27.39 -14.46 -16.80
CA LEU A 548 27.73 -14.09 -18.17
C LEU A 548 26.92 -12.86 -18.59
N GLU A 549 27.57 -11.83 -19.12
CA GLU A 549 26.87 -10.63 -19.60
C GLU A 549 27.49 -9.99 -20.86
N TRP A 550 26.75 -9.08 -21.49
CA TRP A 550 27.31 -8.21 -22.51
C TRP A 550 28.10 -7.09 -21.84
N ILE A 551 29.27 -6.78 -22.38
CA ILE A 551 30.15 -5.74 -21.84
C ILE A 551 30.44 -4.73 -22.96
N PRO A 552 29.95 -3.48 -22.86
CA PRO A 552 30.28 -2.44 -23.82
C PRO A 552 31.79 -2.23 -23.92
N TYR A 553 32.31 -2.05 -25.13
CA TYR A 553 33.76 -1.94 -25.35
C TYR A 553 34.40 -0.75 -24.64
N ASN A 554 33.65 0.34 -24.43
CA ASN A 554 34.10 1.53 -23.71
C ASN A 554 34.29 1.30 -22.19
N GLN A 555 33.93 0.13 -21.66
CA GLN A 555 34.22 -0.27 -20.28
C GLN A 555 35.65 -0.81 -20.09
N PHE A 556 36.43 -0.97 -21.17
CA PHE A 556 37.79 -1.47 -21.10
C PHE A 556 38.83 -0.34 -21.18
N ASN A 557 39.61 -0.22 -20.11
CA ASN A 557 40.73 0.71 -19.99
C ASN A 557 42.06 -0.03 -20.06
N GLU A 558 43.16 0.70 -20.33
CA GLU A 558 44.52 0.17 -20.38
C GLU A 558 44.70 -1.08 -21.27
N ILE A 559 44.04 -1.12 -22.42
CA ILE A 559 44.09 -2.25 -23.34
C ILE A 559 45.51 -2.43 -23.89
N LYS A 560 46.12 -3.58 -23.63
CA LYS A 560 47.47 -3.95 -24.07
C LYS A 560 47.44 -5.28 -24.82
N GLU A 561 47.98 -5.30 -26.04
CA GLU A 561 48.13 -6.55 -26.82
C GLU A 561 49.13 -7.47 -26.13
N MET A 562 48.75 -8.73 -25.97
CA MET A 562 49.61 -9.76 -25.40
C MET A 562 50.13 -10.68 -26.49
N GLY A 563 49.27 -11.12 -27.41
CA GLY A 563 49.71 -11.95 -28.52
C GLY A 563 48.66 -12.02 -29.62
N LYS A 564 49.12 -12.30 -30.83
CA LYS A 564 48.31 -12.39 -32.04
C LYS A 564 48.66 -13.63 -32.86
N ASN A 565 47.65 -14.31 -33.40
CA ASN A 565 47.79 -15.36 -34.39
C ASN A 565 46.91 -15.06 -35.62
N GLY A 566 46.81 -16.00 -36.56
CA GLY A 566 46.05 -15.80 -37.81
C GLY A 566 44.53 -15.62 -37.63
N LEU A 567 43.96 -16.08 -36.52
CA LEU A 567 42.50 -16.08 -36.27
C LEU A 567 42.09 -15.17 -35.10
N MET A 568 43.03 -14.78 -34.25
CA MET A 568 42.71 -14.22 -32.93
C MET A 568 43.83 -13.34 -32.37
N THR A 569 43.43 -12.33 -31.60
CA THR A 569 44.35 -11.53 -30.77
C THR A 569 43.90 -11.55 -29.32
N VAL A 570 44.84 -11.72 -28.39
CA VAL A 570 44.60 -11.67 -26.94
C VAL A 570 45.15 -10.36 -26.39
N TYR A 571 44.30 -9.61 -25.67
CA TYR A 571 44.67 -8.38 -24.97
C TYR A 571 44.47 -8.53 -23.46
N SER A 572 45.15 -7.70 -22.68
CA SER A 572 44.81 -7.43 -21.28
C SER A 572 44.15 -6.07 -21.15
N ALA A 573 43.12 -5.97 -20.33
CA ALA A 573 42.44 -4.71 -20.04
C ALA A 573 42.00 -4.64 -18.58
N ILE A 574 41.65 -3.43 -18.13
CA ILE A 574 40.94 -3.17 -16.88
C ILE A 574 39.48 -2.92 -17.23
N TRP A 575 38.58 -3.75 -16.73
CA TRP A 575 37.13 -3.57 -16.85
C TRP A 575 36.63 -2.68 -15.71
N SER A 576 36.13 -1.49 -16.03
CA SER A 576 35.69 -0.50 -15.03
C SER A 576 34.55 -1.00 -14.15
N ASP A 577 33.43 -1.46 -14.71
CA ASP A 577 32.30 -1.97 -13.93
C ASP A 577 32.68 -3.26 -13.18
N GLY A 578 33.41 -4.15 -13.84
CA GLY A 578 33.79 -5.45 -13.30
C GLY A 578 32.65 -6.48 -13.26
N PRO A 579 32.96 -7.77 -13.02
CA PRO A 579 31.97 -8.84 -12.99
C PRO A 579 31.05 -8.73 -11.77
N LEU A 580 29.82 -9.23 -11.92
CA LEU A 580 28.93 -9.48 -10.78
C LEU A 580 29.37 -10.74 -10.03
N TYR A 581 29.41 -10.65 -8.71
CA TYR A 581 29.67 -11.77 -7.80
C TYR A 581 28.81 -11.66 -6.55
N TYR A 582 28.57 -12.79 -5.88
CA TYR A 582 27.77 -12.83 -4.67
C TYR A 582 28.65 -12.70 -3.42
N GLN A 583 28.29 -11.79 -2.53
CA GLN A 583 28.92 -11.59 -1.23
C GLN A 583 27.88 -11.15 -0.20
N ASP A 584 27.97 -11.68 1.03
CA ASP A 584 27.18 -11.25 2.20
C ASP A 584 25.65 -11.20 1.99
N GLY A 585 25.11 -12.14 1.20
CA GLY A 585 23.68 -12.23 0.94
C GLY A 585 23.23 -11.58 -0.37
N GLU A 586 24.11 -10.86 -1.07
CA GLU A 586 23.75 -10.01 -2.20
C GLU A 586 24.76 -10.04 -3.36
N TYR A 587 24.33 -9.70 -4.58
CA TYR A 587 25.21 -9.55 -5.74
C TYR A 587 25.77 -8.13 -5.84
N THR A 588 27.09 -8.01 -5.97
CA THR A 588 27.83 -6.74 -6.10
C THR A 588 28.83 -6.79 -7.27
N ARG A 589 29.30 -5.63 -7.72
CA ARG A 589 30.26 -5.46 -8.83
C ARG A 589 31.70 -5.44 -8.32
N ASP A 590 32.59 -6.26 -8.89
CA ASP A 590 34.04 -6.25 -8.60
C ASP A 590 34.76 -5.27 -9.52
N SER A 591 34.56 -3.97 -9.29
CA SER A 591 35.01 -2.90 -10.19
C SER A 591 36.52 -2.84 -10.40
N ASN A 592 36.93 -2.32 -11.56
CA ASN A 592 38.33 -2.23 -12.01
C ASN A 592 39.04 -3.59 -12.10
N LYS A 593 38.30 -4.64 -12.48
CA LYS A 593 38.85 -5.99 -12.61
C LYS A 593 39.77 -6.07 -13.81
N LYS A 594 40.98 -6.61 -13.61
CA LYS A 594 41.87 -6.97 -14.72
C LYS A 594 41.33 -8.22 -15.41
N VAL A 595 41.15 -8.14 -16.74
CA VAL A 595 40.57 -9.20 -17.57
C VAL A 595 41.41 -9.47 -18.82
N ALA A 596 41.25 -10.68 -19.36
CA ALA A 596 41.76 -11.06 -20.68
C ALA A 596 40.65 -10.87 -21.73
N LEU A 597 41.00 -10.24 -22.85
CA LEU A 597 40.11 -10.03 -24.00
C LEU A 597 40.60 -10.88 -25.16
N LYS A 598 39.84 -11.93 -25.50
CA LYS A 598 40.12 -12.84 -26.61
C LYS A 598 39.30 -12.40 -27.83
N CYS A 599 39.93 -11.67 -28.76
CA CYS A 599 39.28 -11.05 -29.92
C CYS A 599 39.39 -11.95 -31.15
N PHE A 600 38.25 -12.34 -31.74
CA PHE A 600 38.20 -13.20 -32.93
C PHE A 600 38.11 -12.35 -34.20
N HIS A 601 39.04 -12.52 -35.14
CA HIS A 601 39.07 -11.74 -36.37
C HIS A 601 38.04 -12.24 -37.39
N THR A 602 37.22 -11.33 -37.92
CA THR A 602 35.99 -11.57 -38.69
C THR A 602 36.16 -12.06 -40.15
N ASN A 603 37.19 -12.83 -40.47
CA ASN A 603 37.31 -13.48 -41.80
C ASN A 603 36.52 -14.81 -41.94
N LEU A 604 35.48 -15.01 -41.11
CA LEU A 604 34.73 -16.28 -40.99
C LEU A 604 33.23 -16.06 -41.25
N GLN A 605 32.55 -17.08 -41.81
CA GLN A 605 31.16 -16.99 -42.31
C GLN A 605 30.08 -16.73 -41.23
N ASP A 606 30.33 -16.99 -39.94
CA ASP A 606 29.44 -16.62 -38.82
C ASP A 606 30.22 -16.39 -37.50
N PRO A 607 30.63 -15.15 -37.19
CA PRO A 607 31.44 -14.85 -36.01
C PRO A 607 30.64 -14.94 -34.69
N ILE A 608 29.32 -14.81 -34.73
CA ILE A 608 28.46 -14.91 -33.54
C ILE A 608 28.36 -16.38 -33.11
N GLU A 609 28.12 -17.27 -34.07
CA GLU A 609 28.05 -18.71 -33.79
C GLU A 609 29.37 -19.25 -33.25
N LEU A 610 30.51 -18.77 -33.77
CA LEU A 610 31.83 -19.12 -33.26
C LEU A 610 32.02 -18.77 -31.79
N VAL A 611 31.73 -17.53 -31.39
CA VAL A 611 31.86 -17.08 -30.00
C VAL A 611 30.93 -17.86 -29.07
N ILE A 612 29.69 -18.09 -29.51
CA ILE A 612 28.71 -18.88 -28.75
C ILE A 612 29.19 -20.33 -28.58
N ASN A 613 29.68 -20.96 -29.65
CA ASN A 613 30.18 -22.34 -29.59
C ASN A 613 31.43 -22.44 -28.74
N GLU A 614 32.32 -21.44 -28.79
CA GLU A 614 33.47 -21.35 -27.90
C GLU A 614 33.05 -21.29 -26.43
N ILE A 615 32.05 -20.48 -26.08
CA ILE A 615 31.51 -20.44 -24.71
C ILE A 615 30.91 -21.79 -24.30
N LYS A 616 30.16 -22.44 -25.19
CA LYS A 616 29.56 -23.76 -24.92
C LYS A 616 30.60 -24.83 -24.61
N LYS A 617 31.80 -24.79 -25.23
CA LYS A 617 32.90 -25.73 -24.91
C LYS A 617 33.27 -25.67 -23.43
N TYR A 618 33.25 -24.47 -22.83
CA TYR A 618 33.55 -24.28 -21.43
C TYR A 618 32.39 -24.67 -20.50
N SER A 619 31.15 -24.73 -21.01
CA SER A 619 29.94 -25.03 -20.21
C SER A 619 29.53 -26.52 -20.15
N THR A 620 30.03 -27.40 -21.02
CA THR A 620 29.49 -28.79 -21.17
C THR A 620 30.34 -29.91 -20.55
N GLY A 621 31.48 -29.60 -19.93
CA GLY A 621 32.34 -30.61 -19.28
C GLY A 621 31.99 -30.84 -17.80
N LYS A 622 32.27 -32.04 -17.27
CA LYS A 622 32.26 -32.39 -15.82
C LYS A 622 33.18 -31.50 -14.94
N PHE A 623 33.81 -30.48 -15.52
CA PHE A 623 34.88 -29.65 -14.97
C PHE A 623 34.70 -28.15 -15.30
N GLY A 624 33.54 -27.75 -15.83
CA GLY A 624 33.25 -26.39 -16.32
C GLY A 624 33.39 -25.25 -15.29
N ASP A 625 33.47 -25.56 -13.99
CA ASP A 625 33.60 -24.56 -12.94
C ASP A 625 35.04 -24.02 -12.78
N LYS A 626 36.03 -24.72 -13.34
CA LYS A 626 37.38 -24.64 -12.79
C LYS A 626 38.42 -23.94 -13.64
N VAL A 627 38.37 -23.95 -14.98
CA VAL A 627 39.54 -23.57 -15.81
C VAL A 627 39.51 -22.20 -16.48
N LEU A 628 38.39 -21.80 -17.06
CA LEU A 628 38.26 -20.50 -17.75
C LEU A 628 36.91 -19.87 -17.38
N LYS A 629 36.91 -19.03 -16.34
CA LYS A 629 35.74 -18.23 -15.97
C LYS A 629 35.51 -17.15 -17.04
N VAL A 630 34.57 -17.39 -17.95
CA VAL A 630 34.13 -16.41 -18.95
C VAL A 630 33.16 -15.43 -18.29
N TYR A 631 33.52 -14.16 -18.26
CA TYR A 631 32.67 -13.11 -17.70
C TYR A 631 31.66 -12.56 -18.68
N GLY A 632 31.99 -12.51 -19.98
CA GLY A 632 31.09 -11.89 -20.92
C GLY A 632 31.54 -11.87 -22.35
N ILE A 633 30.71 -11.23 -23.16
CA ILE A 633 30.93 -10.99 -24.59
C ILE A 633 30.98 -9.48 -24.80
N SER A 634 31.89 -9.03 -25.66
CA SER A 634 31.95 -7.65 -26.13
C SER A 634 32.15 -7.61 -27.64
N GLN A 635 32.12 -6.42 -28.22
CA GLN A 635 32.40 -6.21 -29.63
C GLN A 635 33.24 -4.95 -29.80
N ASN A 636 34.34 -5.06 -30.54
CA ASN A 636 35.16 -3.92 -30.90
C ASN A 636 34.38 -3.02 -31.87
N LEU A 637 34.13 -1.77 -31.48
CA LEU A 637 33.37 -0.81 -32.29
C LEU A 637 34.07 -0.43 -33.62
N ASN A 638 35.39 -0.58 -33.69
CA ASN A 638 36.16 -0.20 -34.89
C ASN A 638 36.27 -1.36 -35.89
N THR A 639 36.44 -2.59 -35.41
CA THR A 639 36.65 -3.76 -36.28
C THR A 639 35.41 -4.64 -36.44
N ASN A 640 34.37 -4.42 -35.63
CA ASN A 640 33.20 -5.29 -35.47
C ASN A 640 33.54 -6.71 -35.00
N ASP A 641 34.79 -6.98 -34.63
CA ASP A 641 35.24 -8.26 -34.09
C ASP A 641 34.61 -8.50 -32.71
N TYR A 642 34.10 -9.72 -32.51
CA TYR A 642 33.60 -10.13 -31.20
C TYR A 642 34.74 -10.54 -30.28
N ILE A 643 34.54 -10.25 -29.00
CA ILE A 643 35.52 -10.39 -27.94
C ILE A 643 34.93 -11.24 -26.83
N LEU A 644 35.68 -12.25 -26.41
CA LEU A 644 35.37 -13.03 -25.22
C LEU A 644 36.17 -12.49 -24.03
N VAL A 645 35.48 -12.20 -22.93
CA VAL A 645 36.06 -11.58 -21.73
C VAL A 645 36.23 -12.65 -20.65
N GLN A 646 37.45 -12.83 -20.15
CA GLN A 646 37.80 -13.96 -19.28
C GLN A 646 38.63 -13.53 -18.06
N LYS A 647 38.53 -14.31 -16.96
CA LYS A 647 39.31 -14.10 -15.72
C LYS A 647 40.81 -14.26 -15.92
N ASN A 648 41.23 -15.27 -16.69
CA ASN A 648 42.63 -15.68 -16.80
C ASN A 648 43.18 -15.44 -18.21
N PHE A 649 44.50 -15.20 -18.27
CA PHE A 649 45.26 -15.09 -19.50
C PHE A 649 45.77 -16.45 -19.94
N THR A 650 45.34 -16.91 -21.12
CA THR A 650 46.01 -17.99 -21.86
C THR A 650 46.70 -17.38 -23.07
N TRP A 651 48.02 -17.49 -23.15
CA TRP A 651 48.76 -17.07 -24.33
C TRP A 651 48.43 -17.99 -25.49
N ILE A 652 48.44 -17.42 -26.70
CA ILE A 652 48.24 -18.16 -27.94
C ILE A 652 49.59 -18.47 -28.57
N SER A 653 49.74 -19.69 -29.08
CA SER A 653 50.98 -20.18 -29.66
C SER A 653 51.27 -19.61 -31.04
N GLY A 654 50.25 -19.08 -31.72
CA GLY A 654 50.35 -18.76 -33.13
C GLY A 654 49.89 -19.89 -34.04
N ASN A 655 49.68 -21.10 -33.50
CA ASN A 655 49.36 -22.32 -34.24
C ASN A 655 48.05 -22.94 -33.73
N GLU A 656 47.07 -23.10 -34.61
CA GLU A 656 45.73 -23.61 -34.28
C GLU A 656 45.77 -24.99 -33.61
N LYS A 657 46.54 -25.93 -34.17
CA LYS A 657 46.65 -27.30 -33.66
C LYS A 657 47.24 -27.37 -32.25
N MET A 658 48.24 -26.53 -31.98
CA MET A 658 48.83 -26.41 -30.64
C MET A 658 47.86 -25.73 -29.66
N ASP A 659 47.15 -24.68 -30.11
CA ASP A 659 46.17 -23.98 -29.27
C ASP A 659 44.97 -24.88 -28.93
N GLU A 660 44.52 -25.73 -29.86
CA GLU A 660 43.50 -26.77 -29.63
C GLU A 660 44.00 -27.84 -28.65
N PHE A 661 45.23 -28.35 -28.84
CA PHE A 661 45.81 -29.32 -27.93
C PHE A 661 45.94 -28.77 -26.50
N ILE A 662 46.45 -27.56 -26.33
CA ILE A 662 46.57 -26.91 -25.03
C ILE A 662 45.18 -26.80 -24.37
N GLN A 663 44.16 -26.39 -25.13
CA GLN A 663 42.79 -26.33 -24.62
C GLN A 663 42.25 -27.71 -24.23
N GLU A 664 42.43 -28.75 -25.06
CA GLU A 664 42.01 -30.11 -24.75
C GLU A 664 42.67 -30.65 -23.49
N VAL A 665 43.97 -30.38 -23.30
CA VAL A 665 44.70 -30.79 -22.10
C VAL A 665 44.21 -30.00 -20.89
N GLN A 666 44.03 -28.68 -21.03
CA GLN A 666 43.46 -27.82 -19.97
C GLN A 666 42.10 -28.31 -19.47
N LEU A 667 41.27 -28.88 -20.36
CA LEU A 667 39.99 -29.48 -20.02
C LEU A 667 40.11 -30.81 -19.22
N LYS A 668 41.28 -31.45 -19.18
CA LYS A 668 41.55 -32.74 -18.51
C LYS A 668 42.28 -32.61 -17.15
N ILE A 669 42.64 -31.40 -16.74
CA ILE A 669 43.49 -31.12 -15.56
C ILE A 669 42.75 -31.36 -14.23
N GLY A 670 43.39 -32.03 -13.27
CA GLY A 670 42.85 -32.36 -11.94
C GLY A 670 43.18 -31.34 -10.84
N TYR A 671 42.76 -31.65 -9.60
CA TYR A 671 42.98 -30.81 -8.42
C TYR A 671 44.48 -30.83 -8.03
N ASN A 672 45.09 -29.65 -7.84
CA ASN A 672 46.55 -29.44 -7.61
C ASN A 672 47.49 -29.64 -8.80
N ASP A 673 46.96 -29.78 -10.03
CA ASP A 673 47.80 -29.89 -11.22
C ASP A 673 48.27 -28.52 -11.74
N ILE A 674 49.41 -28.54 -12.45
CA ILE A 674 49.94 -27.37 -13.17
C ILE A 674 49.14 -27.19 -14.46
N VAL A 675 48.65 -25.98 -14.71
CA VAL A 675 47.94 -25.68 -15.95
C VAL A 675 48.93 -25.67 -17.11
N LEU A 676 48.71 -26.54 -18.11
CA LEU A 676 49.44 -26.47 -19.37
C LEU A 676 49.07 -25.16 -20.08
N GLU A 677 50.05 -24.33 -20.39
CA GLU A 677 49.83 -23.10 -21.14
C GLU A 677 50.97 -22.85 -22.14
N TRP A 678 50.67 -22.11 -23.21
CA TRP A 678 51.73 -21.58 -24.06
C TRP A 678 52.50 -20.50 -23.30
N ILE A 679 53.84 -20.53 -23.42
CA ILE A 679 54.70 -19.56 -22.74
C ILE A 679 55.56 -18.87 -23.80
N PRO A 680 55.38 -17.55 -24.02
CA PRO A 680 56.25 -16.79 -24.92
C PRO A 680 57.70 -16.83 -24.44
N TYR A 681 58.64 -16.92 -25.38
CA TYR A 681 60.07 -17.03 -25.05
C TYR A 681 60.59 -15.85 -24.20
N ASN A 682 60.04 -14.65 -24.39
CA ASN A 682 60.41 -13.44 -23.64
C ASN A 682 60.03 -13.48 -22.15
N GLN A 683 59.31 -14.51 -21.70
CA GLN A 683 59.01 -14.76 -20.28
C GLN A 683 60.16 -15.42 -19.53
N PHE A 684 61.16 -15.95 -20.25
CA PHE A 684 62.30 -16.65 -19.66
C PHE A 684 63.51 -15.74 -19.55
N ASN A 685 63.96 -15.53 -18.32
CA ASN A 685 65.19 -14.79 -17.98
C ASN A 685 66.32 -15.76 -17.60
N GLU A 686 67.56 -15.27 -17.60
CA GLU A 686 68.74 -16.03 -17.15
C GLU A 686 68.91 -17.43 -17.77
N ILE A 687 68.67 -17.55 -19.08
CA ILE A 687 68.72 -18.84 -19.78
C ILE A 687 70.16 -19.35 -19.82
N LYS A 688 70.40 -20.54 -19.25
CA LYS A 688 71.71 -21.22 -19.17
C LYS A 688 71.63 -22.63 -19.74
N GLU A 689 72.52 -22.97 -20.67
CA GLU A 689 72.63 -24.33 -21.22
C GLU A 689 73.13 -25.31 -20.15
N MET A 690 72.50 -26.48 -20.05
CA MET A 690 72.84 -27.50 -19.06
C MET A 690 73.50 -28.72 -19.70
N ARG A 691 72.92 -29.26 -20.77
CA ARG A 691 73.38 -30.46 -21.48
C ARG A 691 72.93 -30.43 -22.94
N LYS A 692 73.73 -31.01 -23.84
CA LYS A 692 73.44 -31.11 -25.27
C LYS A 692 73.69 -32.55 -25.73
N ASN A 693 72.61 -33.26 -26.07
CA ASN A 693 72.67 -34.64 -26.58
C ASN A 693 71.95 -34.71 -27.93
N GLY A 694 72.70 -34.72 -29.03
CA GLY A 694 72.14 -34.87 -30.37
C GLY A 694 71.13 -33.78 -30.73
N LEU A 695 69.87 -34.18 -30.98
CA LEU A 695 68.76 -33.31 -31.40
C LEU A 695 68.08 -32.55 -30.25
N ILE A 696 68.42 -32.84 -28.99
CA ILE A 696 67.80 -32.22 -27.80
C ILE A 696 68.86 -31.46 -27.00
N ALA A 697 68.59 -30.18 -26.72
CA ALA A 697 69.38 -29.37 -25.79
C ALA A 697 68.53 -29.01 -24.57
N GLY A 698 69.09 -29.19 -23.37
CA GLY A 698 68.47 -28.81 -22.11
C GLY A 698 69.01 -27.49 -21.59
N TYR A 699 68.13 -26.57 -21.22
CA TYR A 699 68.46 -25.29 -20.60
C TYR A 699 67.78 -25.16 -19.23
N SER A 700 68.31 -24.30 -18.36
CA SER A 700 67.61 -23.78 -17.20
C SER A 700 67.29 -22.31 -17.41
N ALA A 701 66.15 -21.86 -16.92
CA ALA A 701 65.73 -20.46 -17.01
C ALA A 701 64.91 -20.05 -15.78
N ILE A 702 64.73 -18.75 -15.57
CA ILE A 702 63.77 -18.20 -14.62
C ILE A 702 62.54 -17.79 -15.40
N TRP A 703 61.40 -18.40 -15.12
CA TRP A 703 60.12 -18.02 -15.70
C TRP A 703 59.52 -16.86 -14.90
N SER A 704 59.46 -15.67 -15.51
CA SER A 704 59.03 -14.41 -14.89
C SER A 704 57.64 -14.52 -14.28
N ASN A 705 56.63 -14.89 -15.07
CA ASN A 705 55.26 -15.08 -14.57
C ASN A 705 55.09 -16.35 -13.74
N GLY A 706 55.91 -17.37 -14.02
CA GLY A 706 55.88 -18.66 -13.33
C GLY A 706 54.63 -19.51 -13.60
N PRO A 707 54.65 -20.79 -13.18
CA PRO A 707 53.56 -21.73 -13.44
C PRO A 707 52.27 -21.31 -12.76
N LEU A 708 51.16 -21.55 -13.47
CA LEU A 708 49.81 -21.36 -12.99
C LEU A 708 49.35 -22.65 -12.29
N TYR A 709 49.01 -22.54 -11.01
CA TYR A 709 48.49 -23.64 -10.19
C TYR A 709 47.00 -23.46 -9.96
N TYR A 710 46.28 -24.57 -9.91
CA TYR A 710 44.92 -24.62 -9.43
C TYR A 710 44.87 -25.20 -8.02
N GLN A 711 44.63 -24.35 -7.01
CA GLN A 711 44.58 -24.72 -5.59
C GLN A 711 43.37 -24.06 -4.93
N ASP A 712 42.62 -24.80 -4.11
CA ASP A 712 41.48 -24.29 -3.31
C ASP A 712 40.42 -23.50 -4.11
N GLY A 713 40.18 -23.87 -5.36
CA GLY A 713 39.19 -23.19 -6.21
C GLY A 713 39.72 -21.94 -6.92
N GLU A 714 40.98 -21.57 -6.67
CA GLU A 714 41.62 -20.39 -7.23
C GLU A 714 42.86 -20.72 -8.06
N TYR A 715 43.16 -19.79 -8.98
CA TYR A 715 44.37 -19.83 -9.78
C TYR A 715 45.42 -18.91 -9.19
N THR A 716 46.56 -19.47 -8.82
CA THR A 716 47.69 -18.70 -8.30
C THR A 716 48.91 -18.91 -9.19
N ARG A 717 49.66 -17.83 -9.43
CA ARG A 717 50.95 -17.90 -10.12
C ARG A 717 52.08 -17.85 -9.11
N ALA A 718 53.03 -18.76 -9.24
CA ALA A 718 54.27 -18.67 -8.49
C ALA A 718 55.35 -18.02 -9.36
N SER A 719 55.42 -16.69 -9.35
CA SER A 719 56.35 -15.93 -10.19
C SER A 719 57.83 -16.25 -9.90
N ASN A 720 58.69 -15.98 -10.89
CA ASN A 720 60.15 -16.15 -10.83
C ASN A 720 60.61 -17.57 -10.45
N LYS A 721 59.92 -18.60 -10.96
CA LYS A 721 60.30 -20.00 -10.72
C LYS A 721 61.41 -20.44 -11.68
N LYS A 722 62.39 -21.16 -11.15
CA LYS A 722 63.42 -21.82 -11.96
C LYS A 722 62.81 -23.03 -12.66
N VAL A 723 62.96 -23.09 -13.98
CA VAL A 723 62.40 -24.15 -14.84
C VAL A 723 63.48 -24.77 -15.73
N ALA A 724 63.25 -26.00 -16.15
CA ALA A 724 64.05 -26.67 -17.18
C ALA A 724 63.34 -26.57 -18.52
N LEU A 725 64.05 -26.12 -19.55
CA LEU A 725 63.55 -26.02 -20.92
C LEU A 725 64.19 -27.14 -21.76
N ARG A 726 63.37 -27.89 -22.49
CA ARG A 726 63.85 -28.81 -23.53
C ARG A 726 63.69 -28.13 -24.88
N TYR A 727 64.81 -27.96 -25.59
CA TYR A 727 64.85 -27.42 -26.94
C TYR A 727 65.05 -28.56 -27.94
N PHE A 728 64.11 -28.70 -28.86
CA PHE A 728 64.16 -29.69 -29.93
C PHE A 728 64.68 -29.02 -31.21
N ARG A 729 65.86 -29.43 -31.71
CA ARG A 729 66.39 -28.98 -33.01
C ARG A 729 65.65 -29.71 -34.12
N THR A 730 64.86 -29.00 -34.92
CA THR A 730 63.98 -29.62 -35.92
C THR A 730 64.60 -29.63 -37.31
N ASN A 731 64.95 -30.83 -37.81
CA ASN A 731 64.91 -31.19 -39.24
C ASN A 731 63.67 -32.09 -39.53
N LEU A 732 62.62 -31.95 -38.71
CA LEU A 732 61.42 -32.78 -38.74
C LEU A 732 60.37 -32.20 -39.70
N GLN A 733 59.60 -33.08 -40.36
CA GLN A 733 58.57 -32.71 -41.34
C GLN A 733 57.37 -31.98 -40.70
N ASP A 734 57.05 -32.28 -39.44
CA ASP A 734 56.04 -31.58 -38.63
C ASP A 734 56.51 -31.46 -37.16
N PRO A 735 57.16 -30.34 -36.79
CA PRO A 735 57.61 -30.09 -35.42
C PRO A 735 56.50 -30.00 -34.37
N ILE A 736 55.30 -29.56 -34.76
CA ILE A 736 54.18 -29.33 -33.84
C ILE A 736 53.57 -30.65 -33.43
N GLU A 737 53.35 -31.55 -34.39
CA GLU A 737 52.85 -32.91 -34.11
C GLU A 737 53.81 -33.70 -33.23
N PHE A 738 55.12 -33.54 -33.43
CA PHE A 738 56.11 -34.18 -32.57
C PHE A 738 56.02 -33.68 -31.12
N ILE A 739 55.89 -32.36 -30.91
CA ILE A 739 55.76 -31.78 -29.57
C ILE A 739 54.47 -32.23 -28.89
N ILE A 740 53.35 -32.26 -29.63
CA ILE A 740 52.05 -32.71 -29.10
C ILE A 740 52.11 -34.17 -28.66
N ASN A 741 52.79 -35.06 -29.39
CA ASN A 741 52.93 -36.46 -29.02
C ASN A 741 53.91 -36.72 -27.86
N GLU A 742 54.82 -35.79 -27.56
CA GLU A 742 55.80 -35.90 -26.48
C GLU A 742 55.25 -35.40 -25.13
N VAL A 743 54.25 -34.50 -25.14
CA VAL A 743 53.56 -33.94 -23.97
C VAL A 743 52.41 -34.85 -23.56
#